data_AF-A0A2N7PYU2-F1
#
_entry.id   AF-A0A2N7PYU2-F1
#
_cell.length_a   1.000
_cell.length_b   1.000
_cell.length_c   1.000
_cell.angle_alpha   90.00
_cell.angle_beta   90.00
_cell.angle_gamma   90.00
#
_symmetry.space_group_name_H-M   'P 1'
#
loop_
_entity.id
_entity.type
_entity.pdbx_description
1 polymer ?
#
loop_
_entity_poly.entity_id
_entity_poly.type
_entity_poly.pdbx_seq_one_letter_code
_entity_poly.pdbx_strand_id
1 'polypeptide(L)'
;MYASKNNLRFVTATSLFDGHDASINIFRRIIQDSGAEVIHLGHNRSAYEVVQTAIEEDVNAIAVTSYQGGHIEFFKYMYDLLKENKSEYIKIFGGGGGVIVPSEIKELQDYGICKIFSPQDGMQMGLEGMVDYMLKESDFLTFEEEKFEEYLQNLPKTLPKAISLVEKLITQDSWTDHHEELFQKYFKELSKDTKVLGFSGSGGAGKSSLIDELLRRFLNNYQDKKIGILAVDPTKKSKGALLGDRIRMNSLPHKNAYMRSMATRSSNMSISKATQKVIDLYKMSGFDLIILETAGIGQSDIAVIDIADYNIYVMTPEYGAALQLEKINMLDYADVVVLNKYDKESAEDALYEVRKQYMRNHKLFDKKLEEMPVYHTVASNFNDAGTNYLFYKLMQLVGLESQKIFEPISDVSVNFLIPPHRSRYLSEIVASIRDYKKMANKQIELASSLYALEGTKKILQKQLNTSIEPNEDSDFADSNIDESLKRENLEKALNVVTQEIQKISSQLDTQTIRMIENWNNLKDMYSQDFLVSKIRDKEIKYELTSKTLSGNKIPKISLPKSNDYGEIVKFQLLENVPGKFPYTAGTFPLKRQDEKPTRMFAGEGTPERTNKRFHYLSEGQPFSRLSTAFDSITLYGQDPDLRPDIYGKIGNAGVSIATVDDAKKLYSGFNLCDPNTSVSMTINGPAPMMLAMFFNAAIDQQVEKYLKESGKWGQAQDKIDSYYKKLNVERPKYNKAFGVKDADENHLGLGLLGISGDLVIDKATYEEIKKYTLNVVRGTVQADILKEDQAQNTCLFSTDFSLKLMGDIQQYFIDNAVKNYYSVSISGYHIAEAGANPITQLAFTLANGFTYVEYYLARGMKVDDFAPNLSFFFSNGLDIEYSVIGRVARRIWAIAMKNKYSANERSQKLKYHIQTSGRSLHAMEIAFNDIRTTLQALTAIYDNCNSLHTNAYDEAITTPTEESVRRALAIQMIINYEFGMAKNENPLQGCYIIEELTDLVEEEVLNEF
;
A
#
# COMPACT_ATOMS: atom_id res chain seq x y z
N MET A 1 12.74 33.95 2.96
CA MET A 1 11.96 33.63 4.16
C MET A 1 11.46 34.90 4.83
N TYR A 2 10.15 35.11 4.74
CA TYR A 2 9.41 36.19 5.40
C TYR A 2 9.37 35.95 6.91
N ALA A 3 9.64 36.99 7.70
CA ALA A 3 9.54 36.92 9.16
C ALA A 3 8.17 37.45 9.61
N SER A 4 7.31 36.58 10.16
CA SER A 4 5.99 36.97 10.65
C SER A 4 6.09 37.84 11.91
N LYS A 5 5.14 38.77 12.04
CA LYS A 5 4.98 39.60 13.25
C LYS A 5 4.18 38.90 14.32
N ASN A 6 3.21 38.08 13.91
CA ASN A 6 2.34 37.30 14.79
C ASN A 6 2.73 35.82 14.81
N ASN A 7 2.27 35.11 15.84
CA ASN A 7 2.37 33.65 15.91
C ASN A 7 1.32 33.04 14.96
N LEU A 8 1.75 32.65 13.76
CA LEU A 8 0.83 32.15 12.74
C LEU A 8 0.49 30.69 12.96
N ARG A 9 -0.80 30.36 12.80
CA ARG A 9 -1.32 29.00 12.87
C ARG A 9 -1.88 28.59 11.51
N PHE A 10 -1.55 27.39 11.06
CA PHE A 10 -2.03 26.82 9.80
C PHE A 10 -2.67 25.45 10.01
N VAL A 11 -3.83 25.22 9.41
CA VAL A 11 -4.33 23.84 9.17
C VAL A 11 -3.80 23.37 7.82
N THR A 12 -3.23 22.16 7.77
CA THR A 12 -2.76 21.54 6.54
C THR A 12 -3.39 20.16 6.36
N ALA A 13 -3.95 19.88 5.17
CA ALA A 13 -4.62 18.62 4.87
C ALA A 13 -4.55 18.28 3.36
N THR A 14 -4.87 17.03 3.00
CA THR A 14 -5.32 16.71 1.64
C THR A 14 -6.85 16.66 1.59
N SER A 15 -7.42 16.84 0.40
CA SER A 15 -8.87 16.81 0.20
C SER A 15 -9.50 15.44 0.50
N LEU A 16 -10.82 15.39 0.54
CA LEU A 16 -11.58 14.16 0.79
C LEU A 16 -11.27 13.11 -0.28
N PHE A 17 -11.09 11.86 0.16
CA PHE A 17 -10.75 10.71 -0.68
C PHE A 17 -9.45 10.87 -1.48
N ASP A 18 -8.51 11.69 -0.98
CA ASP A 18 -7.23 11.95 -1.64
C ASP A 18 -6.06 11.48 -0.76
N GLY A 19 -5.34 10.46 -1.22
CA GLY A 19 -4.15 9.92 -0.53
C GLY A 19 -2.84 10.65 -0.86
N HIS A 20 -2.84 11.62 -1.79
CA HIS A 20 -1.63 12.27 -2.28
C HIS A 20 -1.09 13.34 -1.31
N ASP A 21 -0.41 12.88 -0.26
CA ASP A 21 0.07 13.73 0.82
C ASP A 21 1.52 14.22 0.65
N ALA A 22 2.26 13.69 -0.34
CA ALA A 22 3.67 14.03 -0.57
C ALA A 22 3.89 15.54 -0.73
N SER A 23 3.01 16.21 -1.49
CA SER A 23 3.07 17.66 -1.71
C SER A 23 2.81 18.44 -0.41
N ILE A 24 1.69 18.18 0.28
CA ILE A 24 1.35 18.90 1.51
C ILE A 24 2.38 18.66 2.63
N ASN A 25 3.00 17.47 2.67
CA ASN A 25 4.08 17.14 3.59
C ASN A 25 5.33 17.99 3.38
N ILE A 26 5.66 18.35 2.13
CA ILE A 26 6.76 19.26 1.83
C ILE A 26 6.39 20.69 2.27
N PHE A 27 5.22 21.19 1.89
CA PHE A 27 4.78 22.54 2.24
C PHE A 27 4.67 22.75 3.75
N ARG A 28 4.09 21.81 4.50
CA ARG A 28 3.97 21.94 5.95
C ARG A 28 5.33 22.00 6.66
N ARG A 29 6.36 21.33 6.13
CA ARG A 29 7.72 21.39 6.69
C ARG A 29 8.31 22.77 6.50
N ILE A 30 8.18 23.34 5.30
CA ILE A 30 8.68 24.70 5.00
C ILE A 30 7.91 25.74 5.83
N ILE A 31 6.58 25.59 5.99
CA ILE A 31 5.76 26.47 6.84
C ILE A 31 6.21 26.38 8.31
N GLN A 32 6.45 25.17 8.82
CA GLN A 32 6.97 24.94 10.19
C GLN A 32 8.36 25.56 10.37
N ASP A 33 9.26 25.35 9.41
CA ASP A 33 10.65 25.84 9.47
C ASP A 33 10.70 27.38 9.39
N SER A 34 9.69 27.99 8.79
CA SER A 34 9.48 29.45 8.74
C SER A 34 8.90 30.04 10.04
N GLY A 35 8.64 29.21 11.06
CA GLY A 35 8.26 29.66 12.40
C GLY A 35 6.76 29.61 12.72
N ALA A 36 5.92 29.05 11.84
CA ALA A 36 4.49 28.88 12.10
C ALA A 36 4.17 27.58 12.88
N GLU A 37 3.05 27.59 13.58
CA GLU A 37 2.46 26.41 14.22
C GLU A 37 1.53 25.70 13.22
N VAL A 38 1.84 24.45 12.89
CA VAL A 38 1.10 23.69 11.87
C VAL A 38 0.30 22.57 12.51
N ILE A 39 -1.03 22.69 12.44
CA ILE A 39 -1.99 21.64 12.75
C ILE A 39 -2.13 20.78 11.51
N HIS A 40 -1.47 19.64 11.50
CA HIS A 40 -1.49 18.76 10.33
C HIS A 40 -2.55 17.67 10.49
N LEU A 41 -3.54 17.64 9.60
CA LEU A 41 -4.60 16.65 9.61
C LEU A 41 -4.26 15.40 8.77
N GLY A 42 -3.14 15.39 8.06
CA GLY A 42 -2.79 14.30 7.16
C GLY A 42 -3.64 14.32 5.89
N HIS A 43 -4.07 13.15 5.46
CA HIS A 43 -4.79 12.96 4.22
C HIS A 43 -6.27 12.56 4.42
N ASN A 44 -7.04 12.52 3.33
CA ASN A 44 -8.45 12.12 3.31
C ASN A 44 -9.32 12.90 4.31
N ARG A 45 -9.40 14.23 4.15
CA ARG A 45 -10.20 15.08 5.05
C ARG A 45 -11.34 15.76 4.32
N SER A 46 -12.54 15.63 4.87
CA SER A 46 -13.73 16.34 4.38
C SER A 46 -13.58 17.85 4.55
N ALA A 47 -14.27 18.61 3.71
CA ALA A 47 -14.28 20.07 3.84
C ALA A 47 -14.78 20.49 5.23
N TYR A 48 -15.78 19.76 5.76
CA TYR A 48 -16.32 19.96 7.09
C TYR A 48 -15.26 19.77 8.19
N GLU A 49 -14.51 18.66 8.18
CA GLU A 49 -13.47 18.40 9.19
C GLU A 49 -12.36 19.46 9.17
N VAL A 50 -11.92 19.86 7.97
CA VAL A 50 -10.87 20.87 7.79
C VAL A 50 -11.35 22.22 8.34
N VAL A 51 -12.56 22.64 7.98
CA VAL A 51 -13.13 23.93 8.43
C VAL A 51 -13.44 23.91 9.92
N GLN A 52 -14.05 22.85 10.45
CA GLN A 52 -14.30 22.69 11.88
C GLN A 52 -12.98 22.77 12.66
N THR A 53 -11.94 22.06 12.22
CA THR A 53 -10.60 22.16 12.83
C THR A 53 -10.07 23.57 12.80
N ALA A 54 -10.13 24.24 11.65
CA ALA A 54 -9.63 25.60 11.49
C ALA A 54 -10.30 26.59 12.45
N ILE A 55 -11.60 26.43 12.69
CA ILE A 55 -12.38 27.25 13.63
C ILE A 55 -12.02 26.90 15.08
N GLU A 56 -11.96 25.62 15.44
CA GLU A 56 -11.64 25.18 16.80
C GLU A 56 -10.22 25.59 17.23
N GLU A 57 -9.27 25.51 16.29
CA GLU A 57 -7.86 25.86 16.48
C GLU A 57 -7.56 27.35 16.27
N ASP A 58 -8.57 28.13 15.86
CA ASP A 58 -8.51 29.57 15.55
C ASP A 58 -7.28 29.95 14.71
N VAL A 59 -7.19 29.34 13.52
CA VAL A 59 -6.03 29.49 12.64
C VAL A 59 -6.11 30.74 11.76
N ASN A 60 -4.96 31.18 11.25
CA ASN A 60 -4.89 32.25 10.26
C ASN A 60 -5.27 31.74 8.86
N ALA A 61 -4.88 30.50 8.57
CA ALA A 61 -5.00 29.95 7.23
C ALA A 61 -5.16 28.44 7.19
N ILE A 62 -5.71 27.98 6.07
CA ILE A 62 -5.85 26.59 5.68
C ILE A 62 -5.08 26.39 4.39
N ALA A 63 -4.27 25.33 4.30
CA ALA A 63 -3.61 24.91 3.07
C ALA A 63 -4.03 23.48 2.72
N VAL A 64 -4.64 23.30 1.54
CA VAL A 64 -5.14 21.98 1.09
C VAL A 64 -4.56 21.59 -0.26
N THR A 65 -4.16 20.33 -0.41
CA THR A 65 -3.87 19.75 -1.73
C THR A 65 -5.02 18.87 -2.24
N SER A 66 -5.34 18.96 -3.53
CA SER A 66 -6.41 18.18 -4.18
C SER A 66 -5.96 17.65 -5.55
N TYR A 67 -5.72 16.35 -5.65
CA TYR A 67 -5.27 15.66 -6.87
C TYR A 67 -6.32 14.72 -7.49
N GLN A 68 -7.44 14.47 -6.82
CA GLN A 68 -8.48 13.50 -7.25
C GLN A 68 -9.64 14.14 -8.03
N GLY A 69 -9.55 15.42 -8.39
CA GLY A 69 -10.69 16.17 -8.92
C GLY A 69 -11.76 16.50 -7.86
N GLY A 70 -12.85 17.14 -8.30
CA GLY A 70 -13.90 17.68 -7.42
C GLY A 70 -13.43 18.86 -6.56
N HIS A 71 -12.32 19.50 -6.96
CA HIS A 71 -11.71 20.61 -6.21
C HIS A 71 -12.56 21.86 -6.22
N ILE A 72 -13.32 22.13 -7.27
CA ILE A 72 -14.20 23.30 -7.33
C ILE A 72 -15.23 23.22 -6.21
N GLU A 73 -15.96 22.12 -6.15
CA GLU A 73 -16.99 21.87 -5.15
C GLU A 73 -16.40 21.83 -3.75
N PHE A 74 -15.24 21.16 -3.57
CA PHE A 74 -14.56 21.07 -2.30
C PHE A 74 -14.15 22.44 -1.74
N PHE A 75 -13.44 23.26 -2.53
CA PHE A 75 -12.98 24.58 -2.08
C PHE A 75 -14.13 25.57 -1.88
N LYS A 76 -15.13 25.57 -2.77
CA LYS A 76 -16.32 26.42 -2.59
C LYS A 76 -17.07 26.04 -1.31
N TYR A 77 -17.26 24.75 -1.07
CA TYR A 77 -17.93 24.28 0.13
C TYR A 77 -17.15 24.63 1.41
N MET A 78 -15.82 24.54 1.41
CA MET A 78 -15.01 25.06 2.53
C MET A 78 -15.24 26.54 2.78
N TYR A 79 -15.25 27.36 1.72
CA TYR A 79 -15.48 28.80 1.85
C TYR A 79 -16.88 29.10 2.37
N ASP A 80 -17.90 28.40 1.86
CA ASP A 80 -19.29 28.54 2.31
C ASP A 80 -19.43 28.15 3.79
N LEU A 81 -18.81 27.05 4.23
CA LEU A 81 -18.79 26.65 5.65
C LEU A 81 -18.12 27.69 6.55
N LEU A 82 -17.01 28.32 6.10
CA LEU A 82 -16.39 29.41 6.84
C LEU A 82 -17.32 30.62 6.95
N LYS A 83 -18.01 30.96 5.86
CA LYS A 83 -18.96 32.09 5.82
C LYS A 83 -20.16 31.84 6.73
N GLU A 84 -20.73 30.64 6.69
CA GLU A 84 -21.83 30.21 7.58
C GLU A 84 -21.45 30.34 9.06
N ASN A 85 -20.19 30.05 9.40
CA ASN A 85 -19.65 30.16 10.76
C ASN A 85 -19.05 31.54 11.10
N LYS A 86 -19.12 32.53 10.19
CA LYS A 86 -18.55 33.88 10.34
C LYS A 86 -17.03 33.88 10.58
N SER A 87 -16.33 32.98 9.91
CA SER A 87 -14.87 32.78 9.99
C SER A 87 -14.16 33.00 8.65
N GLU A 88 -14.72 33.84 7.78
CA GLU A 88 -14.17 34.24 6.47
C GLU A 88 -12.83 34.97 6.52
N TYR A 89 -12.37 35.36 7.73
CA TYR A 89 -11.02 35.87 7.94
C TYR A 89 -9.94 34.82 7.68
N ILE A 90 -10.25 33.53 7.85
CA ILE A 90 -9.33 32.42 7.64
C ILE A 90 -9.01 32.30 6.14
N LYS A 91 -7.74 32.44 5.77
CA LYS A 91 -7.31 32.38 4.37
C LYS A 91 -7.22 30.95 3.87
N ILE A 92 -7.82 30.65 2.72
CA ILE A 92 -7.70 29.35 2.07
C ILE A 92 -6.65 29.41 0.96
N PHE A 93 -5.67 28.51 1.03
CA PHE A 93 -4.67 28.25 0.01
C PHE A 93 -4.83 26.83 -0.53
N GLY A 94 -4.48 26.61 -1.80
CA GLY A 94 -4.50 25.26 -2.34
C GLY A 94 -3.58 24.99 -3.54
N GLY A 95 -3.51 23.71 -3.92
CA GLY A 95 -2.77 23.26 -5.10
C GLY A 95 -3.15 21.82 -5.50
N GLY A 96 -3.03 21.51 -6.78
CA GLY A 96 -3.36 20.18 -7.33
C GLY A 96 -2.50 19.77 -8.52
N GLY A 97 -1.32 20.39 -8.67
CA GLY A 97 -0.49 20.20 -9.86
C GLY A 97 -1.24 20.59 -11.15
N GLY A 98 -1.22 19.71 -12.14
CA GLY A 98 -1.91 19.92 -13.43
C GLY A 98 -3.42 19.67 -13.40
N VAL A 99 -3.96 19.17 -12.27
CA VAL A 99 -5.38 18.80 -12.15
C VAL A 99 -6.30 20.02 -12.09
N ILE A 100 -5.83 21.12 -11.50
CA ILE A 100 -6.60 22.37 -11.40
C ILE A 100 -6.17 23.30 -12.54
N VAL A 101 -7.00 23.44 -13.56
CA VAL A 101 -6.64 24.19 -14.76
C VAL A 101 -6.76 25.72 -14.55
N PRO A 102 -6.08 26.56 -15.35
CA PRO A 102 -6.04 28.01 -15.11
C PRO A 102 -7.40 28.71 -15.01
N SER A 103 -8.42 28.25 -15.74
CA SER A 103 -9.78 28.79 -15.65
C SER A 103 -10.43 28.51 -14.29
N GLU A 104 -10.20 27.32 -13.73
CA GLU A 104 -10.75 26.91 -12.43
C GLU A 104 -10.01 27.59 -11.28
N ILE A 105 -8.68 27.79 -11.42
CA ILE A 105 -7.89 28.63 -10.51
C ILE A 105 -8.50 30.01 -10.41
N LYS A 106 -8.81 30.63 -11.55
CA LYS A 106 -9.44 31.95 -11.58
C LYS A 106 -10.81 31.93 -10.93
N GLU A 107 -11.66 30.96 -11.27
CA GLU A 107 -13.00 30.81 -10.69
C GLU A 107 -12.96 30.68 -9.16
N LEU A 108 -12.07 29.85 -8.62
CA LEU A 108 -11.93 29.65 -7.17
C LEU A 108 -11.45 30.92 -6.46
N GLN A 109 -10.51 31.66 -7.04
CA GLN A 109 -10.03 32.90 -6.46
C GLN A 109 -11.08 34.01 -6.53
N ASP A 110 -11.82 34.11 -7.64
CA ASP A 110 -12.94 35.04 -7.79
C ASP A 110 -14.08 34.72 -6.79
N TYR A 111 -14.20 33.45 -6.36
CA TYR A 111 -15.18 33.01 -5.36
C TYR A 111 -14.82 33.43 -3.93
N GLY A 112 -13.53 33.53 -3.60
CA GLY A 112 -13.05 33.90 -2.26
C GLY A 112 -11.83 33.14 -1.74
N ILE A 113 -11.30 32.18 -2.51
CA ILE A 113 -10.06 31.47 -2.16
C ILE A 113 -8.86 32.41 -2.34
N CYS A 114 -7.95 32.45 -1.35
CA CYS A 114 -6.87 33.44 -1.34
C CYS A 114 -5.89 33.26 -2.50
N LYS A 115 -5.44 32.01 -2.73
CA LYS A 115 -4.53 31.67 -3.83
C LYS A 115 -4.58 30.16 -4.08
N ILE A 116 -4.69 29.77 -5.35
CA ILE A 116 -4.39 28.40 -5.81
C ILE A 116 -3.06 28.45 -6.58
N PHE A 117 -2.10 27.61 -6.19
CA PHE A 117 -0.77 27.55 -6.82
C PHE A 117 -0.76 26.55 -7.98
N SER A 118 -0.38 27.04 -9.16
CA SER A 118 -0.16 26.24 -10.37
C SER A 118 1.28 25.71 -10.46
N PRO A 119 1.55 24.72 -11.34
CA PRO A 119 2.92 24.29 -11.63
C PRO A 119 3.84 25.44 -12.11
N GLN A 120 3.28 26.40 -12.85
CA GLN A 120 4.01 27.60 -13.28
C GLN A 120 4.39 28.50 -12.10
N ASP A 121 3.50 28.70 -11.11
CA ASP A 121 3.85 29.44 -9.88
C ASP A 121 5.02 28.75 -9.17
N GLY A 122 5.02 27.41 -9.10
CA GLY A 122 6.10 26.62 -8.52
C GLY A 122 7.46 26.82 -9.19
N MET A 123 7.50 26.94 -10.52
CA MET A 123 8.73 27.23 -11.27
C MET A 123 9.21 28.68 -11.07
N GLN A 124 8.29 29.64 -11.01
CA GLN A 124 8.62 31.07 -10.95
C GLN A 124 9.00 31.51 -9.54
N MET A 125 8.26 31.06 -8.53
CA MET A 125 8.42 31.47 -7.14
C MET A 125 9.37 30.55 -6.37
N GLY A 126 9.52 29.29 -6.81
CA GLY A 126 10.10 28.23 -5.99
C GLY A 126 9.19 27.85 -4.82
N LEU A 127 9.49 26.73 -4.17
CA LEU A 127 8.70 26.23 -3.03
C LEU A 127 8.70 27.21 -1.84
N GLU A 128 9.87 27.78 -1.53
CA GLU A 128 10.01 28.76 -0.44
C GLU A 128 9.27 30.06 -0.75
N GLY A 129 9.30 30.55 -2.00
CA GLY A 129 8.59 31.77 -2.38
C GLY A 129 7.07 31.64 -2.27
N MET A 130 6.52 30.45 -2.57
CA MET A 130 5.10 30.17 -2.35
C MET A 130 4.73 30.21 -0.86
N VAL A 131 5.56 29.63 0.01
CA VAL A 131 5.33 29.69 1.47
C VAL A 131 5.47 31.11 2.01
N ASP A 132 6.47 31.87 1.55
CA ASP A 132 6.63 33.29 1.92
C ASP A 132 5.39 34.11 1.58
N TYR A 133 4.75 33.84 0.43
CA TYR A 133 3.47 34.44 0.06
C TYR A 133 2.35 34.05 1.04
N MET A 134 2.22 32.75 1.35
CA MET A 134 1.20 32.27 2.28
C MET A 134 1.33 32.92 3.66
N LEU A 135 2.55 33.02 4.21
CA LEU A 135 2.81 33.62 5.51
C LEU A 135 2.46 35.11 5.52
N LYS A 136 2.87 35.84 4.47
CA LYS A 136 2.61 37.28 4.36
C LYS A 136 1.12 37.61 4.33
N GLU A 137 0.33 36.87 3.55
CA GLU A 137 -1.12 37.07 3.46
C GLU A 137 -1.88 36.61 4.72
N SER A 138 -1.22 35.81 5.57
CA SER A 138 -1.81 35.26 6.81
C SER A 138 -1.38 36.02 8.08
N ASP A 139 -0.49 37.02 7.98
CA ASP A 139 0.09 37.70 9.15
C ASP A 139 -0.82 38.77 9.76
N PHE A 140 -1.86 38.31 10.46
CA PHE A 140 -2.82 39.13 11.20
C PHE A 140 -3.25 38.47 12.52
N LEU A 141 -3.91 39.21 13.41
CA LEU A 141 -4.52 38.66 14.63
C LEU A 141 -5.94 38.16 14.33
N THR A 142 -6.28 36.97 14.83
CA THR A 142 -7.62 36.34 14.66
C THR A 142 -8.66 36.84 15.67
N PHE A 143 -8.20 37.61 16.66
CA PHE A 143 -8.99 38.15 17.76
C PHE A 143 -8.63 39.62 18.02
N GLU A 144 -9.59 40.33 18.60
CA GLU A 144 -9.41 41.68 19.15
C GLU A 144 -9.20 41.60 20.66
N GLU A 145 -8.12 42.19 21.19
CA GLU A 145 -7.77 42.16 22.62
C GLU A 145 -8.82 42.86 23.50
N GLU A 146 -9.39 43.96 22.99
CA GLU A 146 -10.39 44.78 23.68
C GLU A 146 -11.71 44.01 23.95
N LYS A 147 -11.95 42.90 23.24
CA LYS A 147 -13.15 42.07 23.35
C LYS A 147 -13.02 40.92 24.35
N PHE A 148 -12.01 40.92 25.22
CA PHE A 148 -11.78 39.82 26.16
C PHE A 148 -13.02 39.49 27.02
N GLU A 149 -13.67 40.50 27.60
CA GLU A 149 -14.89 40.28 28.40
C GLU A 149 -16.04 39.72 27.56
N GLU A 150 -16.23 40.21 26.33
CA GLU A 150 -17.25 39.69 25.40
C GLU A 150 -17.00 38.21 25.07
N TYR A 151 -15.74 37.79 24.91
CA TYR A 151 -15.42 36.39 24.68
C TYR A 151 -15.73 35.52 25.90
N LEU A 152 -15.54 35.99 27.12
CA LEU A 152 -15.89 35.23 28.32
C LEU A 152 -17.42 35.13 28.49
N GLN A 153 -18.17 36.19 28.20
CA GLN A 153 -19.63 36.22 28.29
C GLN A 153 -20.32 35.23 27.32
N ASN A 154 -19.73 35.00 26.15
CA ASN A 154 -20.34 34.22 25.07
C ASN A 154 -19.83 32.77 24.97
N LEU A 155 -19.17 32.26 26.01
CA LEU A 155 -18.77 30.85 26.07
C LEU A 155 -20.00 29.92 26.00
N PRO A 156 -19.90 28.75 25.31
CA PRO A 156 -18.71 28.19 24.68
C PRO A 156 -18.43 28.68 23.25
N LYS A 157 -19.29 29.52 22.65
CA LYS A 157 -19.20 29.86 21.20
C LYS A 157 -17.90 30.60 20.84
N THR A 158 -17.38 31.39 21.76
CA THR A 158 -16.16 32.20 21.63
C THR A 158 -14.91 31.52 22.18
N LEU A 159 -15.00 30.24 22.59
CA LEU A 159 -13.90 29.50 23.21
C LEU A 159 -12.60 29.55 22.38
N PRO A 160 -12.59 29.32 21.05
CA PRO A 160 -11.34 29.36 20.28
C PRO A 160 -10.58 30.69 20.38
N LYS A 161 -11.30 31.82 20.30
CA LYS A 161 -10.74 33.17 20.39
C LYS A 161 -10.29 33.51 21.81
N ALA A 162 -11.07 33.09 22.82
CA ALA A 162 -10.70 33.25 24.23
C ALA A 162 -9.36 32.54 24.52
N ILE A 163 -9.19 31.31 24.02
CA ILE A 163 -7.95 30.55 24.15
C ILE A 163 -6.79 31.28 23.48
N SER A 164 -6.94 31.66 22.20
CA SER A 164 -5.87 32.34 21.45
C SER A 164 -5.39 33.63 22.14
N LEU A 165 -6.33 34.41 22.69
CA LEU A 165 -6.02 35.63 23.43
C LEU A 165 -5.30 35.33 24.76
N VAL A 166 -5.79 34.37 25.55
CA VAL A 166 -5.13 33.93 26.80
C VAL A 166 -3.72 33.41 26.52
N GLU A 167 -3.55 32.58 25.49
CA GLU A 167 -2.23 32.07 25.08
C GLU A 167 -1.27 33.21 24.74
N LYS A 168 -1.72 34.21 23.98
CA LYS A 168 -0.88 35.37 23.62
C LYS A 168 -0.49 36.18 24.85
N LEU A 169 -1.47 36.60 25.66
CA LEU A 169 -1.25 37.46 26.82
C LEU A 169 -0.31 36.82 27.84
N ILE A 170 -0.49 35.52 28.13
CA ILE A 170 0.36 34.80 29.10
C ILE A 170 1.76 34.56 28.54
N THR A 171 1.89 34.17 27.26
CA THR A 171 3.20 33.88 26.68
C THR A 171 4.05 35.14 26.50
N GLN A 172 3.40 36.30 26.27
CA GLN A 172 4.06 37.61 26.14
C GLN A 172 4.16 38.37 27.47
N ASP A 173 3.89 37.71 28.61
CA ASP A 173 3.90 38.31 29.95
C ASP A 173 3.11 39.63 30.03
N SER A 174 1.99 39.71 29.30
CA SER A 174 1.10 40.88 29.14
C SER A 174 -0.26 40.71 29.82
N TRP A 175 -0.43 39.65 30.61
CA TRP A 175 -1.61 39.43 31.45
C TRP A 175 -1.65 40.42 32.62
N THR A 176 -2.71 41.23 32.72
CA THR A 176 -2.82 42.30 33.73
C THR A 176 -3.83 41.97 34.84
N ASP A 177 -3.81 42.72 35.94
CA ASP A 177 -4.76 42.56 37.05
C ASP A 177 -6.22 42.65 36.59
N HIS A 178 -6.51 43.54 35.63
CA HIS A 178 -7.85 43.66 35.05
C HIS A 178 -8.30 42.38 34.31
N HIS A 179 -7.40 41.73 33.57
CA HIS A 179 -7.69 40.45 32.92
C HIS A 179 -7.96 39.37 33.96
N GLU A 180 -7.17 39.33 35.04
CA GLU A 180 -7.36 38.38 36.13
C GLU A 180 -8.70 38.59 36.85
N GLU A 181 -9.06 39.82 37.17
CA GLU A 181 -10.34 40.16 37.80
C GLU A 181 -11.55 39.71 36.95
N LEU A 182 -11.53 40.03 35.65
CA LEU A 182 -12.57 39.58 34.71
C LEU A 182 -12.62 38.07 34.61
N PHE A 183 -11.48 37.41 34.45
CA PHE A 183 -11.39 35.96 34.33
C PHE A 183 -11.96 35.28 35.58
N GLN A 184 -11.58 35.72 36.77
CA GLN A 184 -12.07 35.17 38.05
C GLN A 184 -13.56 35.42 38.27
N LYS A 185 -14.09 36.58 37.84
CA LYS A 185 -15.53 36.86 37.86
C LYS A 185 -16.30 35.80 37.07
N TYR A 186 -15.97 35.62 35.79
CA TYR A 186 -16.68 34.65 34.95
C TYR A 186 -16.36 33.21 35.33
N PHE A 187 -15.16 32.90 35.83
CA PHE A 187 -14.84 31.56 36.31
C PHE A 187 -15.78 31.16 37.45
N LYS A 188 -16.02 32.06 38.42
CA LYS A 188 -17.00 31.81 39.51
C LYS A 188 -18.44 31.67 39.01
N GLU A 189 -18.81 32.40 37.95
CA GLU A 189 -20.16 32.38 37.40
C GLU A 189 -20.45 31.16 36.51
N LEU A 190 -19.46 30.71 35.72
CA LEU A 190 -19.65 29.74 34.63
C LEU A 190 -19.00 28.38 34.86
N SER A 191 -17.98 28.28 35.72
CA SER A 191 -17.24 27.02 35.88
C SER A 191 -18.12 25.90 36.44
N LYS A 192 -17.93 24.70 35.89
CA LYS A 192 -18.43 23.45 36.44
C LYS A 192 -17.32 22.72 37.20
N ASP A 193 -17.70 21.86 38.15
CA ASP A 193 -16.78 20.87 38.76
C ASP A 193 -16.50 19.71 37.78
N THR A 194 -15.94 20.04 36.63
CA THR A 194 -15.57 19.08 35.58
C THR A 194 -14.22 18.47 35.89
N LYS A 195 -14.14 17.13 35.87
CA LYS A 195 -12.90 16.39 36.12
C LYS A 195 -11.95 16.45 34.93
N VAL A 196 -10.67 16.56 35.23
CA VAL A 196 -9.55 16.66 34.28
C VAL A 196 -8.68 15.41 34.40
N LEU A 197 -8.57 14.66 33.29
CA LEU A 197 -7.67 13.52 33.15
C LEU A 197 -6.37 13.96 32.46
N GLY A 198 -5.25 13.90 33.18
CA GLY A 198 -3.93 14.28 32.68
C GLY A 198 -3.18 13.08 32.13
N PHE A 199 -2.97 13.03 30.82
CA PHE A 199 -2.18 12.00 30.14
C PHE A 199 -0.75 12.47 29.91
N SER A 200 0.19 11.81 30.58
CA SER A 200 1.63 11.96 30.37
C SER A 200 2.26 10.63 29.97
N GLY A 201 3.49 10.66 29.47
CA GLY A 201 4.15 9.46 28.93
C GLY A 201 5.28 9.79 27.96
N SER A 202 6.14 8.80 27.74
CA SER A 202 7.25 8.93 26.80
C SER A 202 6.77 9.21 25.37
N GLY A 203 7.59 9.94 24.60
CA GLY A 203 7.32 10.16 23.17
C GLY A 203 7.16 8.84 22.43
N GLY A 204 6.08 8.72 21.64
CA GLY A 204 5.79 7.50 20.89
C GLY A 204 5.15 6.36 21.68
N ALA A 205 4.80 6.55 22.96
CA ALA A 205 4.05 5.54 23.74
C ALA A 205 2.62 5.30 23.23
N GLY A 206 2.08 6.20 22.40
CA GLY A 206 0.74 6.11 21.82
C GLY A 206 -0.34 6.79 22.65
N LYS A 207 -0.01 7.92 23.29
CA LYS A 207 -0.94 8.73 24.09
C LYS A 207 -2.14 9.22 23.29
N SER A 208 -1.92 10.00 22.23
CA SER A 208 -2.99 10.51 21.36
C SER A 208 -3.84 9.40 20.73
N SER A 209 -3.23 8.26 20.33
CA SER A 209 -3.98 7.09 19.84
C SER A 209 -4.86 6.45 20.92
N LEU A 210 -4.35 6.32 22.16
CA LEU A 210 -5.14 5.82 23.28
C LEU A 210 -6.29 6.77 23.62
N ILE A 211 -6.03 8.08 23.63
CA ILE A 211 -7.04 9.11 23.88
C ILE A 211 -8.14 9.06 22.82
N ASP A 212 -7.81 8.87 21.54
CA ASP A 212 -8.83 8.72 20.49
C ASP A 212 -9.72 7.48 20.72
N GLU A 213 -9.13 6.34 21.08
CA GLU A 213 -9.90 5.13 21.39
C GLU A 213 -10.77 5.30 22.66
N LEU A 214 -10.30 6.05 23.66
CA LEU A 214 -11.11 6.43 24.83
C LEU A 214 -12.24 7.41 24.46
N LEU A 215 -11.95 8.40 23.60
CA LEU A 215 -12.92 9.35 23.06
C LEU A 215 -14.02 8.61 22.30
N ARG A 216 -13.65 7.66 21.45
CA ARG A 216 -14.59 6.81 20.71
C ARG A 216 -15.56 6.08 21.64
N ARG A 217 -15.03 5.48 22.70
CA ARG A 217 -15.83 4.78 23.72
C ARG A 217 -16.73 5.75 24.49
N PHE A 218 -16.22 6.95 24.79
CA PHE A 218 -16.99 8.01 25.43
C PHE A 218 -18.19 8.43 24.57
N LEU A 219 -17.96 8.74 23.29
CA LEU A 219 -19.01 9.18 22.35
C LEU A 219 -20.04 8.08 22.08
N ASN A 220 -19.62 6.81 22.05
CA ASN A 220 -20.56 5.70 21.92
C ASN A 220 -21.43 5.49 23.17
N ASN A 221 -20.86 5.70 24.37
CA ASN A 221 -21.57 5.48 25.63
C ASN A 221 -22.43 6.66 26.07
N TYR A 222 -22.06 7.89 25.70
CA TYR A 222 -22.73 9.11 26.14
C TYR A 222 -23.15 9.98 24.95
N GLN A 223 -24.46 10.05 24.69
CA GLN A 223 -25.03 10.82 23.58
C GLN A 223 -25.28 12.29 23.95
N ASP A 224 -25.35 12.61 25.24
CA ASP A 224 -25.71 13.90 25.81
C ASP A 224 -24.55 14.62 26.52
N LYS A 225 -23.42 13.93 26.76
CA LYS A 225 -22.24 14.49 27.43
C LYS A 225 -21.22 15.03 26.43
N LYS A 226 -20.49 16.07 26.84
CA LYS A 226 -19.43 16.73 26.07
C LYS A 226 -18.05 16.46 26.66
N ILE A 227 -17.07 16.26 25.78
CA ILE A 227 -15.68 16.05 26.14
C ILE A 227 -14.78 17.09 25.49
N GLY A 228 -13.89 17.69 26.28
CA GLY A 228 -12.89 18.64 25.82
C GLY A 228 -11.50 18.01 25.88
N ILE A 229 -10.72 18.11 24.81
CA ILE A 229 -9.34 17.62 24.73
C ILE A 229 -8.41 18.83 24.54
N LEU A 230 -7.39 18.94 25.37
CA LEU A 230 -6.30 19.88 25.22
C LEU A 230 -5.01 19.08 25.02
N ALA A 231 -4.41 19.16 23.83
CA ALA A 231 -3.16 18.48 23.53
C ALA A 231 -2.02 19.48 23.41
N VAL A 232 -0.86 19.13 23.97
CA VAL A 232 0.33 19.99 23.96
C VAL A 232 1.49 19.28 23.27
N ASP A 233 2.03 19.91 22.22
CA ASP A 233 3.14 19.41 21.42
C ASP A 233 4.40 20.29 21.55
N PRO A 234 5.61 19.73 21.45
CA PRO A 234 6.85 20.48 21.65
C PRO A 234 7.15 21.45 20.50
N THR A 235 7.62 22.65 20.83
CA THR A 235 8.12 23.63 19.86
C THR A 235 9.55 23.32 19.40
N LYS A 236 9.83 23.45 18.09
CA LYS A 236 11.19 23.27 17.54
C LYS A 236 12.07 24.52 17.74
N LYS A 237 13.37 24.37 17.51
CA LYS A 237 14.34 25.48 17.48
C LYS A 237 13.97 26.58 16.47
N SER A 238 13.25 26.25 15.40
CA SER A 238 12.75 27.22 14.40
C SER A 238 11.65 28.14 14.93
N LYS A 239 11.25 28.03 16.21
CA LYS A 239 10.08 28.67 16.84
C LYS A 239 8.72 28.17 16.34
N GLY A 240 8.67 27.48 15.20
CA GLY A 240 7.47 26.77 14.73
C GLY A 240 7.24 25.44 15.46
N ALA A 241 6.04 24.91 15.34
CA ALA A 241 5.63 23.64 15.94
C ALA A 241 4.85 22.79 14.94
N LEU A 242 4.99 21.47 15.04
CA LEU A 242 4.11 20.53 14.35
C LEU A 242 3.17 20.01 15.42
N LEU A 243 1.93 20.45 15.39
CA LEU A 243 0.88 20.04 16.29
C LEU A 243 0.25 18.78 15.68
N GLY A 244 0.87 17.65 16.02
CA GLY A 244 0.68 16.34 15.42
C GLY A 244 -0.28 15.44 16.17
N ASP A 245 -0.76 15.81 17.35
CA ASP A 245 -1.70 14.96 18.10
C ASP A 245 -3.06 14.80 17.38
N ARG A 246 -3.59 15.88 16.79
CA ARG A 246 -4.90 15.88 16.13
C ARG A 246 -4.96 14.91 14.93
N ILE A 247 -3.83 14.60 14.26
CA ILE A 247 -3.80 13.63 13.15
C ILE A 247 -4.21 12.21 13.58
N ARG A 248 -4.08 11.89 14.88
CA ARG A 248 -4.40 10.58 15.44
C ARG A 248 -5.85 10.48 15.94
N MET A 249 -6.58 11.58 15.98
CA MET A 249 -7.92 11.66 16.57
C MET A 249 -9.00 11.40 15.51
N ASN A 250 -9.24 10.14 15.18
CA ASN A 250 -10.23 9.75 14.18
C ASN A 250 -11.68 9.97 14.62
N SER A 251 -11.94 9.93 15.93
CA SER A 251 -13.28 10.04 16.52
C SER A 251 -13.69 11.47 16.86
N LEU A 252 -12.79 12.43 16.66
CA LEU A 252 -12.97 13.84 17.01
C LEU A 252 -14.04 14.61 16.23
N PRO A 253 -14.31 14.35 14.92
CA PRO A 253 -15.31 15.07 14.13
C PRO A 253 -16.76 14.81 14.62
N HIS A 254 -17.09 15.30 15.81
CA HIS A 254 -18.34 15.02 16.49
C HIS A 254 -18.78 16.23 17.31
N LYS A 255 -20.08 16.56 17.24
CA LYS A 255 -20.69 17.73 17.92
C LYS A 255 -20.48 17.82 19.44
N ASN A 256 -20.18 16.69 20.08
CA ASN A 256 -19.96 16.60 21.53
C ASN A 256 -18.48 16.53 21.91
N ALA A 257 -17.55 16.60 20.95
CA ALA A 257 -16.13 16.62 21.20
C ALA A 257 -15.56 17.98 20.74
N TYR A 258 -14.58 18.49 21.49
CA TYR A 258 -13.83 19.69 21.12
C TYR A 258 -12.36 19.45 21.42
N MET A 259 -11.46 19.86 20.54
CA MET A 259 -10.02 19.76 20.78
C MET A 259 -9.32 21.08 20.47
N ARG A 260 -8.30 21.39 21.25
CA ARG A 260 -7.31 22.45 20.97
C ARG A 260 -5.91 21.86 21.02
N SER A 261 -5.08 22.24 20.07
CA SER A 261 -3.68 21.85 20.02
C SER A 261 -2.80 23.06 20.37
N MET A 262 -1.96 22.95 21.41
CA MET A 262 -1.08 24.01 21.87
C MET A 262 0.38 23.63 21.70
N ALA A 263 1.23 24.63 21.45
CA ALA A 263 2.67 24.43 21.45
C ALA A 263 3.23 24.72 22.85
N THR A 264 4.30 24.04 23.27
CA THR A 264 4.99 24.34 24.54
C THR A 264 5.57 25.76 24.58
N ARG A 265 5.93 26.30 23.39
CA ARG A 265 6.58 27.62 23.17
C ARG A 265 7.86 27.84 23.97
N SER A 266 8.43 26.76 24.50
CA SER A 266 9.65 26.69 25.27
C SER A 266 10.30 25.32 25.05
N SER A 267 11.63 25.26 24.98
CA SER A 267 12.35 24.04 24.60
C SER A 267 12.41 22.98 25.71
N ASN A 268 12.08 23.34 26.96
CA ASN A 268 12.30 22.50 28.15
C ASN A 268 11.03 22.27 29.00
N MET A 269 9.85 22.62 28.50
CA MET A 269 8.58 22.46 29.23
C MET A 269 7.67 21.49 28.47
N SER A 270 6.94 20.65 29.21
CA SER A 270 5.97 19.68 28.68
C SER A 270 4.57 20.23 28.49
N ILE A 271 4.28 21.34 29.14
CA ILE A 271 3.04 22.10 29.04
C ILE A 271 3.36 23.58 28.78
N SER A 272 2.42 24.30 28.19
CA SER A 272 2.50 25.76 28.05
C SER A 272 2.21 26.46 29.39
N LYS A 273 2.76 27.65 29.62
CA LYS A 273 2.40 28.51 30.77
C LYS A 273 0.90 28.83 30.84
N ALA A 274 0.21 28.83 29.69
CA ALA A 274 -1.21 29.15 29.60
C ALA A 274 -2.14 27.96 29.90
N THR A 275 -1.60 26.74 30.06
CA THR A 275 -2.38 25.49 30.11
C THR A 275 -3.47 25.52 31.19
N GLN A 276 -3.15 25.95 32.43
CA GLN A 276 -4.13 26.02 33.52
C GLN A 276 -5.32 26.92 33.17
N LYS A 277 -5.07 28.11 32.65
CA LYS A 277 -6.13 29.06 32.27
C LYS A 277 -6.98 28.55 31.11
N VAL A 278 -6.40 27.77 30.19
CA VAL A 278 -7.15 27.12 29.11
C VAL A 278 -8.03 25.98 29.64
N ILE A 279 -7.54 25.18 30.58
CA ILE A 279 -8.36 24.17 31.28
C ILE A 279 -9.52 24.84 32.03
N ASP A 280 -9.28 25.99 32.67
CA ASP A 280 -10.33 26.77 33.32
C ASP A 280 -11.39 27.27 32.33
N LEU A 281 -10.98 27.73 31.12
CA LEU A 281 -11.91 28.06 30.04
C LEU A 281 -12.76 26.87 29.57
N TYR A 282 -12.19 25.66 29.57
CA TYR A 282 -12.95 24.44 29.28
C TYR A 282 -13.99 24.19 30.38
N LYS A 283 -13.61 24.33 31.66
CA LYS A 283 -14.56 24.22 32.80
C LYS A 283 -15.70 25.23 32.69
N MET A 284 -15.43 26.45 32.21
CA MET A 284 -16.44 27.50 31.96
C MET A 284 -17.30 27.23 30.71
N SER A 285 -16.81 26.40 29.78
CA SER A 285 -17.50 26.05 28.53
C SER A 285 -18.47 24.87 28.66
N GLY A 286 -18.56 24.30 29.86
CA GLY A 286 -19.59 23.34 30.22
C GLY A 286 -19.34 21.89 29.77
N PHE A 287 -18.09 21.51 29.49
CA PHE A 287 -17.70 20.11 29.25
C PHE A 287 -17.97 19.23 30.47
N ASP A 288 -18.27 17.95 30.26
CA ASP A 288 -18.51 16.95 31.32
C ASP A 288 -17.25 16.16 31.68
N LEU A 289 -16.27 16.12 30.76
CA LEU A 289 -14.95 15.54 30.98
C LEU A 289 -13.90 16.35 30.20
N ILE A 290 -12.74 16.58 30.81
CA ILE A 290 -11.60 17.22 30.14
C ILE A 290 -10.43 16.25 30.12
N ILE A 291 -9.76 16.14 28.98
CA ILE A 291 -8.50 15.40 28.81
C ILE A 291 -7.40 16.41 28.51
N LEU A 292 -6.30 16.33 29.24
CA LEU A 292 -5.07 17.07 28.99
C LEU A 292 -3.97 16.10 28.56
N GLU A 293 -3.49 16.19 27.33
CA GLU A 293 -2.33 15.46 26.83
C GLU A 293 -1.08 16.36 26.89
N THR A 294 0.00 15.86 27.50
CA THR A 294 1.28 16.58 27.54
C THR A 294 2.23 16.18 26.42
N ALA A 295 3.19 17.06 26.14
CA ALA A 295 4.28 16.75 25.21
C ALA A 295 5.09 15.56 25.77
N GLY A 296 5.55 14.67 24.89
CA GLY A 296 6.32 13.49 25.28
C GLY A 296 7.75 13.80 25.73
N ILE A 297 7.93 14.40 26.91
CA ILE A 297 9.24 14.86 27.40
C ILE A 297 9.68 14.05 28.62
N GLY A 298 10.64 13.13 28.43
CA GLY A 298 11.48 12.54 29.48
C GLY A 298 10.78 11.76 30.61
N GLN A 299 11.57 11.12 31.47
CA GLN A 299 11.08 10.33 32.63
C GLN A 299 10.85 11.19 33.89
N SER A 300 11.24 12.47 33.86
CA SER A 300 11.32 13.37 35.02
C SER A 300 10.24 14.46 35.06
N ASP A 301 9.37 14.53 34.05
CA ASP A 301 8.37 15.58 33.94
C ASP A 301 7.13 15.28 34.79
N ILE A 302 6.70 16.28 35.56
CA ILE A 302 5.61 16.21 36.54
C ILE A 302 4.60 17.37 36.40
N ALA A 303 4.73 18.20 35.36
CA ALA A 303 3.95 19.44 35.26
C ALA A 303 2.44 19.24 35.11
N VAL A 304 2.00 18.04 34.72
CA VAL A 304 0.58 17.68 34.60
C VAL A 304 -0.11 17.53 35.96
N ILE A 305 0.64 17.18 37.01
CA ILE A 305 0.11 16.82 38.34
C ILE A 305 -0.62 18.00 38.98
N ASP A 306 -0.12 19.22 38.79
CA ASP A 306 -0.69 20.42 39.40
C ASP A 306 -2.01 20.87 38.72
N ILE A 307 -2.34 20.31 37.55
CA ILE A 307 -3.48 20.72 36.72
C ILE A 307 -4.58 19.67 36.68
N ALA A 308 -4.21 18.39 36.60
CA ALA A 308 -5.14 17.28 36.44
C ALA A 308 -5.70 16.79 37.79
N ASP A 309 -6.98 16.40 37.81
CA ASP A 309 -7.59 15.74 38.97
C ASP A 309 -7.10 14.30 39.12
N TYR A 310 -6.85 13.62 37.98
CA TYR A 310 -6.26 12.28 37.94
C TYR A 310 -5.17 12.19 36.88
N ASN A 311 -4.05 11.56 37.22
CA ASN A 311 -2.85 11.45 36.41
C ASN A 311 -2.70 10.04 35.82
N ILE A 312 -2.64 9.97 34.49
CA ILE A 312 -2.50 8.74 33.70
C ILE A 312 -1.13 8.73 33.06
N TYR A 313 -0.30 7.76 33.41
CA TYR A 313 1.02 7.58 32.81
C TYR A 313 1.01 6.47 31.77
N VAL A 314 1.27 6.82 30.51
CA VAL A 314 1.32 5.88 29.38
C VAL A 314 2.77 5.54 29.04
N MET A 315 3.07 4.24 28.98
CA MET A 315 4.41 3.73 28.66
C MET A 315 4.35 2.50 27.75
N THR A 316 5.50 2.08 27.24
CA THR A 316 5.66 0.87 26.41
C THR A 316 6.41 -0.23 27.19
N PRO A 317 6.27 -1.52 26.79
CA PRO A 317 7.08 -2.62 27.34
C PRO A 317 8.60 -2.42 27.26
N GLU A 318 9.08 -1.57 26.35
CA GLU A 318 10.50 -1.29 26.14
C GLU A 318 10.96 -0.08 26.96
N TYR A 319 11.30 -0.28 28.24
CA TYR A 319 11.86 0.76 29.12
C TYR A 319 13.31 0.48 29.55
N GLY A 320 13.94 -0.56 28.98
CA GLY A 320 15.27 -1.03 29.36
C GLY A 320 15.22 -1.96 30.57
N ALA A 321 16.20 -1.83 31.48
CA ALA A 321 16.26 -2.65 32.69
C ALA A 321 15.19 -2.24 33.73
N ALA A 322 14.75 -3.17 34.58
CA ALA A 322 13.79 -2.88 35.66
C ALA A 322 14.20 -1.72 36.58
N LEU A 323 15.52 -1.53 36.81
CA LEU A 323 16.06 -0.39 37.57
C LEU A 323 15.75 0.99 36.96
N GLN A 324 15.38 1.06 35.68
CA GLN A 324 14.95 2.32 35.07
C GLN A 324 13.57 2.74 35.57
N LEU A 325 12.71 1.81 35.99
CA LEU A 325 11.39 2.13 36.54
C LEU A 325 11.51 2.96 37.83
N GLU A 326 12.55 2.74 38.63
CA GLU A 326 12.84 3.54 39.83
C GLU A 326 13.20 5.00 39.53
N LYS A 327 13.51 5.34 38.27
CA LYS A 327 13.85 6.70 37.83
C LYS A 327 12.69 7.42 37.15
N ILE A 328 11.56 6.74 36.94
CA ILE A 328 10.38 7.34 36.32
C ILE A 328 9.57 8.00 37.43
N ASN A 329 9.74 9.32 37.57
CA ASN A 329 9.04 10.09 38.60
C ASN A 329 7.52 9.92 38.52
N MET A 330 6.96 9.84 37.30
CA MET A 330 5.51 9.68 37.12
C MET A 330 4.94 8.40 37.75
N LEU A 331 5.74 7.34 38.01
CA LEU A 331 5.24 6.16 38.71
C LEU A 331 4.94 6.42 40.19
N ASP A 332 5.55 7.44 40.79
CA ASP A 332 5.24 7.87 42.17
C ASP A 332 3.91 8.62 42.27
N TYR A 333 3.49 9.29 41.20
CA TYR A 333 2.36 10.22 41.22
C TYR A 333 1.14 9.78 40.40
N ALA A 334 1.30 8.82 39.47
CA ALA A 334 0.20 8.38 38.62
C ALA A 334 -0.89 7.66 39.43
N ASP A 335 -2.14 8.05 39.21
CA ASP A 335 -3.32 7.33 39.70
C ASP A 335 -3.53 6.04 38.89
N VAL A 336 -3.20 6.09 37.60
CA VAL A 336 -3.31 4.96 36.67
C VAL A 336 -2.06 4.89 35.79
N VAL A 337 -1.52 3.69 35.64
CA VAL A 337 -0.44 3.41 34.66
C VAL A 337 -1.01 2.56 33.53
N VAL A 338 -0.69 2.94 32.29
CA VAL A 338 -1.10 2.23 31.09
C VAL A 338 0.15 1.75 30.35
N LEU A 339 0.32 0.43 30.32
CA LEU A 339 1.31 -0.25 29.49
C LEU A 339 0.71 -0.48 28.10
N ASN A 340 0.88 0.49 27.22
CA ASN A 340 0.38 0.43 25.85
C ASN A 340 1.37 -0.31 24.94
N LYS A 341 0.91 -0.75 23.76
CA LYS A 341 1.67 -1.64 22.85
C LYS A 341 1.99 -2.99 23.50
N TYR A 342 0.97 -3.56 24.14
CA TYR A 342 1.05 -4.85 24.82
C TYR A 342 1.23 -6.04 23.87
N ASP A 343 1.16 -5.80 22.56
CA ASP A 343 1.47 -6.73 21.47
C ASP A 343 2.98 -7.00 21.29
N LYS A 344 3.84 -6.48 22.17
CA LYS A 344 5.30 -6.70 22.12
C LYS A 344 5.73 -7.91 22.96
N GLU A 345 6.83 -8.54 22.55
CA GLU A 345 7.32 -9.81 23.13
C GLU A 345 7.58 -9.76 24.66
N SER A 346 8.05 -8.62 25.19
CA SER A 346 8.37 -8.45 26.62
C SER A 346 7.22 -7.85 27.46
N ALA A 347 6.00 -7.84 26.93
CA ALA A 347 4.89 -7.11 27.53
C ALA A 347 4.40 -7.71 28.85
N GLU A 348 4.37 -9.04 28.97
CA GLU A 348 3.96 -9.73 30.20
C GLU A 348 4.91 -9.44 31.37
N ASP A 349 6.22 -9.63 31.16
CA ASP A 349 7.26 -9.30 32.14
C ASP A 349 7.23 -7.81 32.50
N ALA A 350 7.05 -6.95 31.51
CA ALA A 350 6.92 -5.51 31.71
C ALA A 350 5.73 -5.16 32.62
N LEU A 351 4.58 -5.78 32.41
CA LEU A 351 3.39 -5.55 33.25
C LEU A 351 3.63 -5.97 34.69
N TYR A 352 4.26 -7.12 34.90
CA TYR A 352 4.60 -7.61 36.23
C TYR A 352 5.56 -6.65 36.96
N GLU A 353 6.65 -6.25 36.31
CA GLU A 353 7.65 -5.36 36.91
C GLU A 353 7.09 -3.96 37.18
N VAL A 354 6.26 -3.40 36.29
CA VAL A 354 5.60 -2.10 36.50
C VAL A 354 4.60 -2.18 37.66
N ARG A 355 3.80 -3.24 37.77
CA ARG A 355 2.91 -3.47 38.93
C ARG A 355 3.68 -3.52 40.24
N LYS A 356 4.80 -4.25 40.24
CA LYS A 356 5.66 -4.39 41.42
C LYS A 356 6.30 -3.05 41.80
N GLN A 357 6.74 -2.26 40.83
CA GLN A 357 7.29 -0.94 41.09
C GLN A 357 6.23 0.01 41.61
N TYR A 358 5.04 0.04 41.01
CA TYR A 358 3.90 0.83 41.49
C TYR A 358 3.56 0.47 42.95
N MET A 359 3.45 -0.82 43.26
CA MET A 359 3.19 -1.30 44.62
C MET A 359 4.25 -0.81 45.62
N ARG A 360 5.53 -0.77 45.22
CA ARG A 360 6.63 -0.27 46.07
C ARG A 360 6.54 1.24 46.29
N ASN A 361 6.34 2.01 45.23
CA ASN A 361 6.25 3.48 45.30
C ASN A 361 5.10 3.91 46.21
N HIS A 362 3.96 3.22 46.11
CA HIS A 362 2.74 3.51 46.88
C HIS A 362 2.62 2.73 48.21
N LYS A 363 3.62 1.90 48.55
CA LYS A 363 3.68 1.07 49.77
C LYS A 363 2.48 0.15 49.98
N LEU A 364 1.89 -0.38 48.90
CA LEU A 364 0.69 -1.20 48.89
C LEU A 364 0.98 -2.71 49.07
N PHE A 365 1.89 -3.07 49.98
CA PHE A 365 2.37 -4.46 50.15
C PHE A 365 1.29 -5.45 50.64
N ASP A 366 0.20 -4.95 51.20
CA ASP A 366 -0.92 -5.76 51.70
C ASP A 366 -1.95 -6.12 50.60
N LYS A 367 -1.80 -5.56 49.40
CA LYS A 367 -2.67 -5.82 48.25
C LYS A 367 -2.02 -6.80 47.27
N LYS A 368 -2.85 -7.48 46.47
CA LYS A 368 -2.37 -8.32 45.38
C LYS A 368 -1.82 -7.48 44.22
N LEU A 369 -0.84 -8.00 43.50
CA LEU A 369 -0.24 -7.29 42.36
C LEU A 369 -1.25 -7.00 41.25
N GLU A 370 -2.22 -7.89 41.05
CA GLU A 370 -3.26 -7.76 40.04
C GLU A 370 -4.27 -6.64 40.38
N GLU A 371 -4.30 -6.17 41.63
CA GLU A 371 -5.14 -5.05 42.08
C GLU A 371 -4.47 -3.68 41.87
N MET A 372 -3.17 -3.66 41.51
CA MET A 372 -2.49 -2.39 41.20
C MET A 372 -3.14 -1.74 39.97
N PRO A 373 -3.34 -0.41 39.95
CA PRO A 373 -3.98 0.31 38.84
C PRO A 373 -3.06 0.43 37.61
N VAL A 374 -2.49 -0.69 37.20
CA VAL A 374 -1.63 -0.85 36.02
C VAL A 374 -2.37 -1.73 35.02
N TYR A 375 -2.79 -1.10 33.92
CA TYR A 375 -3.56 -1.72 32.85
C TYR A 375 -2.70 -1.87 31.62
N HIS A 376 -3.02 -2.85 30.78
CA HIS A 376 -2.37 -3.02 29.50
C HIS A 376 -3.35 -2.71 28.37
N THR A 377 -2.85 -2.13 27.28
CA THR A 377 -3.66 -1.76 26.12
C THR A 377 -2.90 -2.01 24.82
N VAL A 378 -3.65 -2.22 23.76
CA VAL A 378 -3.15 -2.16 22.38
C VAL A 378 -4.00 -1.16 21.62
N ALA A 379 -3.69 0.13 21.76
CA ALA A 379 -4.50 1.20 21.17
C ALA A 379 -4.56 1.15 19.62
N SER A 380 -3.61 0.46 18.96
CA SER A 380 -3.64 0.19 17.52
C SER A 380 -4.67 -0.88 17.12
N ASN A 381 -5.09 -1.72 18.07
CA ASN A 381 -6.04 -2.80 17.82
C ASN A 381 -7.48 -2.32 18.03
N PHE A 382 -8.29 -2.48 16.98
CA PHE A 382 -9.69 -2.09 17.00
C PHE A 382 -10.45 -2.87 18.06
N ASN A 383 -11.22 -2.16 18.91
CA ASN A 383 -12.02 -2.76 19.97
C ASN A 383 -11.18 -3.64 20.92
N ASP A 384 -9.93 -3.23 21.17
CA ASP A 384 -9.06 -3.87 22.16
C ASP A 384 -9.77 -4.02 23.52
N ALA A 385 -9.73 -5.24 24.05
CA ALA A 385 -10.33 -5.56 25.32
C ALA A 385 -9.64 -4.78 26.45
N GLY A 386 -8.31 -4.63 26.41
CA GLY A 386 -7.54 -3.90 27.41
C GLY A 386 -8.01 -2.45 27.53
N THR A 387 -8.16 -1.80 26.38
CA THR A 387 -8.66 -0.42 26.27
C THR A 387 -10.12 -0.30 26.70
N ASN A 388 -10.97 -1.30 26.43
CA ASN A 388 -12.36 -1.33 26.95
C ASN A 388 -12.39 -1.36 28.49
N TYR A 389 -11.55 -2.19 29.10
CA TYR A 389 -11.47 -2.30 30.55
C TYR A 389 -10.87 -1.04 31.20
N LEU A 390 -9.83 -0.46 30.61
CA LEU A 390 -9.27 0.83 31.04
C LEU A 390 -10.33 1.94 30.99
N PHE A 391 -11.07 2.06 29.87
CA PHE A 391 -12.14 3.06 29.72
C PHE A 391 -13.16 2.95 30.86
N TYR A 392 -13.64 1.73 31.15
CA TYR A 392 -14.58 1.49 32.24
C TYR A 392 -14.03 1.99 33.60
N LYS A 393 -12.76 1.67 33.89
CA LYS A 393 -12.11 2.08 35.14
C LYS A 393 -11.91 3.58 35.25
N LEU A 394 -11.54 4.25 34.16
CA LEU A 394 -11.41 5.70 34.13
C LEU A 394 -12.77 6.38 34.32
N MET A 395 -13.85 5.88 33.69
CA MET A 395 -15.19 6.42 33.87
C MET A 395 -15.68 6.27 35.32
N GLN A 396 -15.41 5.13 35.96
CA GLN A 396 -15.67 4.95 37.40
C GLN A 396 -14.90 5.96 38.26
N LEU A 397 -13.62 6.19 37.93
CA LEU A 397 -12.75 7.11 38.68
C LEU A 397 -13.27 8.56 38.64
N VAL A 398 -13.76 9.02 37.47
CA VAL A 398 -14.32 10.37 37.32
C VAL A 398 -15.79 10.47 37.72
N GLY A 399 -16.42 9.40 38.21
CA GLY A 399 -17.81 9.39 38.65
C GLY A 399 -18.85 9.41 37.52
N LEU A 400 -18.50 8.91 36.33
CA LEU A 400 -19.41 8.77 35.19
C LEU A 400 -19.86 7.30 35.05
N GLU A 401 -21.17 7.04 35.13
CA GLU A 401 -21.73 5.69 34.99
C GLU A 401 -21.64 5.18 33.53
N SER A 402 -20.89 4.11 33.31
CA SER A 402 -20.85 3.43 32.00
C SER A 402 -22.05 2.48 31.84
N GLN A 403 -22.79 2.59 30.74
CA GLN A 403 -23.91 1.70 30.41
C GLN A 403 -23.49 0.24 30.16
N LYS A 404 -22.23 0.00 29.76
CA LYS A 404 -21.65 -1.34 29.59
C LYS A 404 -20.64 -1.61 30.69
N ILE A 405 -20.82 -2.73 31.39
CA ILE A 405 -19.86 -3.27 32.35
C ILE A 405 -18.91 -4.18 31.56
N PHE A 406 -17.61 -3.90 31.64
CA PHE A 406 -16.58 -4.74 31.03
C PHE A 406 -15.90 -5.57 32.13
N GLU A 407 -15.80 -6.88 31.92
CA GLU A 407 -15.15 -7.80 32.87
C GLU A 407 -13.62 -7.65 32.83
N PRO A 408 -12.92 -7.95 33.95
CA PRO A 408 -11.47 -8.06 33.96
C PRO A 408 -11.01 -9.12 32.97
N ILE A 409 -10.02 -8.81 32.16
CA ILE A 409 -9.50 -9.72 31.15
C ILE A 409 -8.62 -10.76 31.83
N SER A 410 -8.99 -12.04 31.74
CA SER A 410 -8.08 -13.16 32.01
C SER A 410 -7.33 -13.50 30.73
N ASP A 411 -5.99 -13.45 30.74
CA ASP A 411 -5.04 -13.89 29.71
C ASP A 411 -5.62 -13.98 28.28
N VAL A 412 -5.70 -12.84 27.59
CA VAL A 412 -5.98 -12.86 26.15
C VAL A 412 -4.72 -13.32 25.45
N SER A 413 -4.81 -14.44 24.75
CA SER A 413 -3.79 -14.87 23.79
C SER A 413 -3.54 -13.74 22.80
N VAL A 414 -2.35 -13.13 22.87
CA VAL A 414 -1.91 -12.13 21.89
C VAL A 414 -1.79 -12.83 20.54
N ASN A 415 -2.73 -12.56 19.63
CA ASN A 415 -2.67 -13.07 18.27
C ASN A 415 -1.71 -12.21 17.45
N PHE A 416 -0.43 -12.58 17.45
CA PHE A 416 0.56 -11.96 16.58
C PHE A 416 0.25 -12.25 15.10
N LEU A 417 0.31 -11.22 14.25
CA LEU A 417 0.22 -11.40 12.79
C LEU A 417 1.35 -12.31 12.28
N ILE A 418 2.58 -11.99 12.67
CA ILE A 418 3.76 -12.82 12.43
C ILE A 418 4.29 -13.28 13.79
N PRO A 419 4.42 -14.59 14.04
CA PRO A 419 4.97 -15.10 15.29
C PRO A 419 6.37 -14.54 15.57
N PRO A 420 6.73 -14.19 16.83
CA PRO A 420 8.03 -13.59 17.16
C PRO A 420 9.24 -14.40 16.68
N HIS A 421 9.18 -15.73 16.73
CA HIS A 421 10.25 -16.61 16.24
C HIS A 421 10.44 -16.56 14.70
N ARG A 422 9.50 -15.99 13.95
CA ARG A 422 9.59 -15.74 12.50
C ARG A 422 9.99 -14.30 12.19
N SER A 423 10.22 -13.41 13.17
CA SER A 423 10.49 -11.98 12.95
C SER A 423 11.63 -11.65 11.97
N ARG A 424 12.58 -12.58 11.76
CA ARG A 424 13.74 -12.43 10.86
C ARG A 424 13.61 -13.19 9.54
N TYR A 425 12.38 -13.48 9.10
CA TYR A 425 12.11 -14.26 7.88
C TYR A 425 12.81 -13.72 6.62
N LEU A 426 12.92 -12.39 6.45
CA LEU A 426 13.65 -11.78 5.33
C LEU A 426 15.14 -12.14 5.36
N SER A 427 15.79 -12.03 6.51
CA SER A 427 17.21 -12.42 6.67
C SER A 427 17.43 -13.92 6.40
N GLU A 428 16.47 -14.78 6.75
CA GLU A 428 16.53 -16.21 6.43
C GLU A 428 16.41 -16.48 4.92
N ILE A 429 15.61 -15.69 4.20
CA ILE A 429 15.51 -15.75 2.74
C ILE A 429 16.82 -15.29 2.09
N VAL A 430 17.41 -14.20 2.59
CA VAL A 430 18.72 -13.70 2.13
C VAL A 430 19.78 -14.78 2.27
N ALA A 431 19.86 -15.43 3.44
CA ALA A 431 20.79 -16.54 3.67
C ALA A 431 20.55 -17.67 2.65
N SER A 432 19.30 -18.08 2.45
CA SER A 432 18.94 -19.13 1.49
C SER A 432 19.33 -18.80 0.04
N ILE A 433 19.23 -17.54 -0.38
CA ILE A 433 19.58 -17.11 -1.75
C ILE A 433 21.10 -17.02 -1.91
N ARG A 434 21.81 -16.45 -0.93
CA ARG A 434 23.27 -16.39 -0.93
C ARG A 434 23.89 -17.79 -0.90
N ASP A 435 23.31 -18.73 -0.15
CA ASP A 435 23.75 -20.13 -0.14
C ASP A 435 23.53 -20.81 -1.50
N TYR A 436 22.38 -20.55 -2.15
CA TYR A 436 22.14 -21.04 -3.51
C TYR A 436 23.17 -20.50 -4.50
N LYS A 437 23.47 -19.19 -4.47
CA LYS A 437 24.50 -18.59 -5.35
C LYS A 437 25.89 -19.16 -5.08
N LYS A 438 26.26 -19.34 -3.81
CA LYS A 438 27.55 -19.93 -3.43
C LYS A 438 27.67 -21.36 -3.95
N MET A 439 26.61 -22.15 -3.84
CA MET A 439 26.54 -23.50 -4.41
C MET A 439 26.65 -23.44 -5.94
N ALA A 440 25.90 -22.57 -6.59
CA ALA A 440 25.93 -22.42 -8.05
C ALA A 440 27.33 -22.05 -8.55
N ASN A 441 27.98 -21.04 -7.95
CA ASN A 441 29.34 -20.62 -8.32
C ASN A 441 30.35 -21.75 -8.16
N LYS A 442 30.26 -22.53 -7.07
CA LYS A 442 31.12 -23.70 -6.88
C LYS A 442 30.90 -24.75 -8.00
N GLN A 443 29.66 -25.04 -8.36
CA GLN A 443 29.36 -25.99 -9.44
C GLN A 443 29.84 -25.47 -10.82
N ILE A 444 29.72 -24.17 -11.07
CA ILE A 444 30.21 -23.50 -12.29
C ILE A 444 31.73 -23.64 -12.42
N GLU A 445 32.48 -23.33 -11.36
CA GLU A 445 33.95 -23.43 -11.34
C GLU A 445 34.43 -24.88 -11.55
N LEU A 446 33.78 -25.84 -10.88
CA LEU A 446 34.07 -27.26 -11.05
C LEU A 446 33.77 -27.74 -12.48
N ALA A 447 32.67 -27.29 -13.07
CA ALA A 447 32.29 -27.65 -14.43
C ALA A 447 33.28 -27.09 -15.46
N SER A 448 33.68 -25.83 -15.37
CA SER A 448 34.70 -25.26 -16.27
C SER A 448 36.05 -25.96 -16.12
N SER A 449 36.45 -26.27 -14.88
CA SER A 449 37.68 -27.05 -14.61
C SER A 449 37.61 -28.44 -15.25
N LEU A 450 36.47 -29.13 -15.15
CA LEU A 450 36.26 -30.42 -15.80
C LEU A 450 36.39 -30.30 -17.33
N TYR A 451 35.77 -29.30 -17.94
CA TYR A 451 35.85 -29.07 -19.39
C TYR A 451 37.32 -28.84 -19.84
N ALA A 452 38.07 -28.02 -19.11
CA ALA A 452 39.48 -27.76 -19.39
C ALA A 452 40.36 -29.03 -19.27
N LEU A 453 40.14 -29.84 -18.23
CA LEU A 453 40.87 -31.10 -18.05
C LEU A 453 40.51 -32.14 -19.13
N GLU A 454 39.24 -32.25 -19.53
CA GLU A 454 38.85 -33.13 -20.63
C GLU A 454 39.46 -32.69 -21.97
N GLY A 455 39.50 -31.38 -22.22
CA GLY A 455 40.22 -30.82 -23.36
C GLY A 455 41.71 -31.14 -23.33
N THR A 456 42.35 -30.97 -22.16
CA THR A 456 43.77 -31.32 -21.94
C THR A 456 44.02 -32.80 -22.17
N LYS A 457 43.16 -33.67 -21.64
CA LYS A 457 43.21 -35.13 -21.85
C LYS A 457 43.19 -35.47 -23.34
N LYS A 458 42.28 -34.88 -24.11
CA LYS A 458 42.18 -35.09 -25.56
C LYS A 458 43.46 -34.66 -26.30
N ILE A 459 44.06 -33.53 -25.91
CA ILE A 459 45.33 -33.06 -26.50
C ILE A 459 46.47 -34.03 -26.19
N LEU A 460 46.62 -34.45 -24.92
CA LEU A 460 47.64 -35.41 -24.50
C LEU A 460 47.47 -36.76 -25.21
N GLN A 461 46.24 -37.26 -25.33
CA GLN A 461 45.92 -38.49 -26.07
C GLN A 461 46.27 -38.36 -27.55
N LYS A 462 45.98 -37.22 -28.17
CA LYS A 462 46.35 -36.97 -29.58
C LYS A 462 47.86 -36.97 -29.76
N GLN A 463 48.60 -36.31 -28.86
CA GLN A 463 50.07 -36.29 -28.88
C GLN A 463 50.65 -37.69 -28.70
N LEU A 464 50.11 -38.46 -27.76
CA LEU A 464 50.50 -39.85 -27.53
C LEU A 464 50.27 -40.71 -28.78
N ASN A 465 49.12 -40.54 -29.46
CA ASN A 465 48.80 -41.26 -30.69
C ASN A 465 49.66 -40.84 -31.89
N THR A 466 50.05 -39.57 -32.01
CA THR A 466 50.97 -39.09 -33.07
C THR A 466 52.43 -39.45 -32.81
N SER A 467 52.79 -39.85 -31.59
CA SER A 467 54.13 -40.35 -31.24
C SER A 467 54.36 -41.80 -31.71
N ILE A 468 53.46 -42.35 -32.53
CA ILE A 468 53.43 -43.76 -32.95
C ILE A 468 53.90 -43.94 -34.41
N GLU A 469 54.05 -42.87 -35.22
CA GLU A 469 54.58 -43.00 -36.58
C GLU A 469 56.12 -43.13 -36.54
N PRO A 470 56.71 -44.29 -36.89
CA PRO A 470 58.15 -44.44 -36.99
C PRO A 470 58.63 -43.74 -38.26
N ASN A 471 59.58 -42.82 -38.16
CA ASN A 471 60.40 -42.46 -39.31
C ASN A 471 61.33 -43.64 -39.61
N GLU A 472 61.13 -44.30 -40.76
CA GLU A 472 61.96 -45.43 -41.22
C GLU A 472 63.40 -45.02 -41.61
N ASP A 473 63.80 -43.75 -41.50
CA ASP A 473 65.04 -43.20 -42.07
C ASP A 473 65.99 -42.46 -41.08
N SER A 474 66.11 -42.89 -39.82
CA SER A 474 67.14 -42.32 -38.92
C SER A 474 67.94 -43.34 -38.11
N ASP A 475 69.16 -43.62 -38.59
CA ASP A 475 70.21 -44.47 -37.99
C ASP A 475 70.98 -43.79 -36.82
N PHE A 476 70.29 -43.11 -35.90
CA PHE A 476 70.93 -42.53 -34.70
C PHE A 476 70.38 -43.14 -33.40
N ALA A 477 71.21 -43.87 -32.67
CA ALA A 477 70.83 -44.56 -31.42
C ALA A 477 70.44 -43.63 -30.25
N ASP A 478 70.72 -42.32 -30.33
CA ASP A 478 70.38 -41.32 -29.30
C ASP A 478 68.93 -40.81 -29.37
N SER A 479 68.24 -40.92 -30.52
CA SER A 479 66.85 -40.42 -30.67
C SER A 479 65.78 -41.36 -30.08
N ASN A 480 66.07 -42.66 -29.99
CA ASN A 480 65.11 -43.65 -29.47
C ASN A 480 64.91 -43.58 -27.94
N ILE A 481 65.91 -43.11 -27.19
CA ILE A 481 65.80 -42.94 -25.73
C ILE A 481 64.89 -41.76 -25.39
N ASP A 482 65.03 -40.66 -26.13
CA ASP A 482 64.29 -39.41 -25.94
C ASP A 482 62.79 -39.57 -26.29
N GLU A 483 62.45 -40.34 -27.33
CA GLU A 483 61.06 -40.67 -27.66
C GLU A 483 60.39 -41.58 -26.62
N SER A 484 61.11 -42.56 -26.08
CA SER A 484 60.58 -43.43 -25.01
C SER A 484 60.29 -42.65 -23.72
N LEU A 485 61.19 -41.73 -23.35
CA LEU A 485 61.05 -40.88 -22.16
C LEU A 485 59.90 -39.88 -22.33
N LYS A 486 59.76 -39.31 -23.52
CA LYS A 486 58.64 -38.41 -23.88
C LYS A 486 57.29 -39.13 -23.79
N ARG A 487 57.22 -40.37 -24.26
CA ARG A 487 56.02 -41.21 -24.15
C ARG A 487 55.66 -41.51 -22.70
N GLU A 488 56.64 -41.94 -21.89
CA GLU A 488 56.42 -42.21 -20.46
C GLU A 488 55.92 -40.96 -19.73
N ASN A 489 56.48 -39.79 -20.04
CA ASN A 489 56.03 -38.51 -19.48
C ASN A 489 54.60 -38.15 -19.91
N LEU A 490 54.22 -38.40 -21.16
CA LEU A 490 52.85 -38.20 -21.65
C LEU A 490 51.85 -39.14 -20.95
N GLU A 491 52.21 -40.42 -20.75
CA GLU A 491 51.37 -41.39 -20.05
C GLU A 491 51.21 -41.03 -18.56
N LYS A 492 52.28 -40.59 -17.90
CA LYS A 492 52.22 -40.04 -16.53
C LYS A 492 51.31 -38.82 -16.45
N ALA A 493 51.46 -37.86 -17.36
CA ALA A 493 50.61 -36.68 -17.42
C ALA A 493 49.13 -37.06 -17.65
N LEU A 494 48.86 -38.00 -18.56
CA LEU A 494 47.51 -38.50 -18.85
C LEU A 494 46.86 -39.16 -17.63
N ASN A 495 47.63 -39.93 -16.85
CA ASN A 495 47.17 -40.54 -15.61
C ASN A 495 46.82 -39.49 -14.55
N VAL A 496 47.69 -38.49 -14.34
CA VAL A 496 47.42 -37.38 -13.41
C VAL A 496 46.15 -36.62 -13.81
N VAL A 497 46.02 -36.25 -15.09
CA VAL A 497 44.83 -35.56 -15.60
C VAL A 497 43.57 -36.43 -15.43
N THR A 498 43.66 -37.73 -15.69
CA THR A 498 42.52 -38.65 -15.53
C THR A 498 42.10 -38.78 -14.06
N GLN A 499 43.03 -38.81 -13.12
CA GLN A 499 42.75 -38.82 -11.68
C GLN A 499 42.07 -37.52 -11.23
N GLU A 500 42.55 -36.36 -11.68
CA GLU A 500 41.91 -35.08 -11.36
C GLU A 500 40.52 -34.95 -11.98
N ILE A 501 40.29 -35.47 -13.20
CA ILE A 501 38.94 -35.56 -13.79
C ILE A 501 37.99 -36.35 -12.90
N GLN A 502 38.41 -37.53 -12.40
CA GLN A 502 37.58 -38.34 -11.50
C GLN A 502 37.27 -37.60 -10.21
N LYS A 503 38.26 -36.93 -9.63
CA LYS A 503 38.13 -36.14 -8.41
C LYS A 503 37.16 -34.97 -8.57
N ILE A 504 37.27 -34.19 -9.65
CA ILE A 504 36.34 -33.07 -9.93
C ILE A 504 34.94 -33.62 -10.22
N SER A 505 34.82 -34.67 -11.03
CA SER A 505 33.52 -35.28 -11.36
C SER A 505 32.77 -35.75 -10.11
N SER A 506 33.49 -36.26 -9.10
CA SER A 506 32.88 -36.68 -7.82
C SER A 506 32.36 -35.53 -6.95
N GLN A 507 32.79 -34.29 -7.21
CA GLN A 507 32.36 -33.09 -6.48
C GLN A 507 31.21 -32.36 -7.17
N LEU A 508 30.95 -32.66 -8.44
CA LEU A 508 29.78 -32.16 -9.15
C LEU A 508 28.54 -32.85 -8.64
N ASP A 509 27.48 -32.08 -8.41
CA ASP A 509 26.21 -32.67 -8.01
C ASP A 509 25.53 -33.37 -9.21
N THR A 510 24.61 -34.28 -8.89
CA THR A 510 23.91 -35.07 -9.92
C THR A 510 23.09 -34.17 -10.87
N GLN A 511 22.63 -33.01 -10.41
CA GLN A 511 21.84 -32.10 -11.23
C GLN A 511 22.72 -31.40 -12.28
N THR A 512 23.93 -30.99 -11.90
CA THR A 512 24.92 -30.33 -12.73
C THR A 512 25.45 -31.27 -13.80
N ILE A 513 25.73 -32.52 -13.45
CA ILE A 513 26.10 -33.56 -14.43
C ILE A 513 24.98 -33.71 -15.48
N ARG A 514 23.72 -33.83 -15.04
CA ARG A 514 22.57 -33.92 -15.97
C ARG A 514 22.42 -32.68 -16.84
N MET A 515 22.72 -31.49 -16.34
CA MET A 515 22.69 -30.24 -17.10
C MET A 515 23.71 -30.24 -18.25
N ILE A 516 24.92 -30.76 -17.98
CA ILE A 516 25.99 -30.88 -18.97
C ILE A 516 25.61 -31.93 -20.03
N GLU A 517 25.22 -33.14 -19.59
CA GLU A 517 24.89 -34.26 -20.47
C GLU A 517 23.69 -33.95 -21.38
N ASN A 518 22.65 -33.26 -20.86
CA ASN A 518 21.44 -32.95 -21.62
C ASN A 518 21.52 -31.65 -22.44
N TRP A 519 22.65 -30.94 -22.42
CA TRP A 519 22.78 -29.66 -23.12
C TRP A 519 22.55 -29.78 -24.64
N ASN A 520 23.07 -30.85 -25.26
CA ASN A 520 22.86 -31.10 -26.69
C ASN A 520 21.39 -31.43 -26.99
N ASN A 521 20.72 -32.22 -26.14
CA ASN A 521 19.29 -32.49 -26.27
C ASN A 521 18.45 -31.20 -26.17
N LEU A 522 18.84 -30.27 -25.28
CA LEU A 522 18.18 -28.97 -25.16
C LEU A 522 18.36 -28.12 -26.43
N LYS A 523 19.58 -28.08 -26.99
CA LYS A 523 19.87 -27.42 -28.26
C LYS A 523 19.05 -28.00 -29.40
N ASP A 524 18.97 -29.33 -29.48
CA ASP A 524 18.20 -30.03 -30.50
C ASP A 524 16.69 -29.82 -30.36
N MET A 525 16.18 -29.69 -29.14
CA MET A 525 14.77 -29.38 -28.89
C MET A 525 14.39 -27.99 -29.37
N TYR A 526 15.23 -26.97 -29.11
CA TYR A 526 14.97 -25.58 -29.51
C TYR A 526 15.37 -25.26 -30.96
N SER A 527 16.04 -26.19 -31.67
CA SER A 527 16.34 -26.07 -33.11
C SER A 527 15.23 -26.65 -34.01
N GLN A 528 14.24 -27.35 -33.44
CA GLN A 528 13.07 -27.85 -34.16
C GLN A 528 12.16 -26.71 -34.65
N ASP A 529 11.25 -27.01 -35.59
CA ASP A 529 10.24 -26.05 -36.01
C ASP A 529 9.15 -25.82 -34.92
N PHE A 530 8.88 -26.82 -34.08
CA PHE A 530 7.83 -26.77 -33.05
C PHE A 530 8.30 -27.30 -31.70
N LEU A 531 7.86 -26.63 -30.63
CA LEU A 531 7.91 -27.13 -29.26
C LEU A 531 6.55 -27.74 -28.91
N VAL A 532 6.54 -29.02 -28.54
CA VAL A 532 5.32 -29.71 -28.07
C VAL A 532 5.30 -29.66 -26.54
N SER A 533 4.27 -29.02 -25.99
CA SER A 533 4.04 -29.02 -24.54
C SER A 533 2.72 -29.70 -24.22
N LYS A 534 2.73 -30.55 -23.20
CA LYS A 534 1.52 -31.18 -22.68
C LYS A 534 1.01 -30.36 -21.49
N ILE A 535 -0.07 -29.62 -21.70
CA ILE A 535 -0.73 -28.85 -20.64
C ILE A 535 -2.00 -29.60 -20.26
N ARG A 536 -1.99 -30.23 -19.07
CA ARG A 536 -3.03 -31.18 -18.65
C ARG A 536 -3.15 -32.33 -19.67
N ASP A 537 -4.33 -32.55 -20.25
CA ASP A 537 -4.58 -33.61 -21.24
C ASP A 537 -4.49 -33.13 -22.69
N LYS A 538 -4.10 -31.87 -22.94
CA LYS A 538 -3.98 -31.31 -24.29
C LYS A 538 -2.53 -31.12 -24.71
N GLU A 539 -2.18 -31.61 -25.89
CA GLU A 539 -0.92 -31.28 -26.56
C GLU A 539 -1.07 -29.95 -27.30
N ILE A 540 -0.19 -29.00 -26.99
CA ILE A 540 -0.12 -27.72 -27.67
C ILE A 540 1.22 -27.64 -28.39
N LYS A 541 1.15 -27.36 -29.69
CA LYS A 541 2.32 -27.15 -30.55
C LYS A 541 2.59 -25.66 -30.68
N TYR A 542 3.81 -25.25 -30.36
CA TYR A 542 4.24 -23.86 -30.48
C TYR A 542 5.33 -23.75 -31.54
N GLU A 543 5.14 -22.89 -32.52
CA GLU A 543 6.23 -22.56 -33.46
C GLU A 543 7.42 -21.95 -32.72
N LEU A 544 8.63 -22.43 -33.03
CA LEU A 544 9.89 -21.98 -32.42
C LEU A 544 10.63 -20.93 -33.24
N THR A 545 10.19 -20.66 -34.47
CA THR A 545 10.78 -19.64 -35.33
C THR A 545 9.72 -18.69 -35.89
N SER A 546 10.13 -17.47 -36.22
CA SER A 546 9.34 -16.49 -36.95
C SER A 546 10.08 -16.10 -38.23
N LYS A 547 9.41 -16.09 -39.39
CA LYS A 547 10.03 -15.73 -40.67
C LYS A 547 9.93 -14.22 -40.92
N THR A 548 11.04 -13.56 -41.23
CA THR A 548 11.04 -12.14 -41.62
C THR A 548 10.68 -11.94 -43.09
N LEU A 549 10.41 -10.68 -43.49
CA LEU A 549 10.22 -10.31 -44.90
C LEU A 549 11.43 -10.67 -45.78
N SER A 550 12.65 -10.62 -45.24
CA SER A 550 13.88 -11.04 -45.93
C SER A 550 14.06 -12.55 -46.02
N GLY A 551 13.14 -13.34 -45.46
CA GLY A 551 13.19 -14.80 -45.47
C GLY A 551 13.99 -15.44 -44.33
N ASN A 552 14.58 -14.65 -43.43
CA ASN A 552 15.34 -15.15 -42.29
C ASN A 552 14.41 -15.83 -41.27
N LYS A 553 14.79 -17.02 -40.79
CA LYS A 553 14.12 -17.70 -39.66
C LYS A 553 14.73 -17.20 -38.35
N ILE A 554 13.98 -16.38 -37.62
CA ILE A 554 14.39 -15.85 -36.31
C ILE A 554 13.92 -16.81 -35.23
N PRO A 555 14.82 -17.33 -34.37
CA PRO A 555 14.42 -18.18 -33.26
C PRO A 555 13.70 -17.37 -32.18
N LYS A 556 12.62 -17.93 -31.64
CA LYS A 556 11.93 -17.35 -30.48
C LYS A 556 12.78 -17.41 -29.23
N ILE A 557 13.53 -18.49 -29.05
CA ILE A 557 14.47 -18.66 -27.92
C ILE A 557 15.88 -18.86 -28.49
N SER A 558 16.80 -17.99 -28.12
CA SER A 558 18.22 -18.10 -28.48
C SER A 558 19.00 -18.73 -27.32
N LEU A 559 19.85 -19.72 -27.61
CA LEU A 559 20.69 -20.40 -26.62
C LEU A 559 22.15 -19.93 -26.71
N PRO A 560 22.90 -19.94 -25.60
CA PRO A 560 24.35 -19.76 -25.60
C PRO A 560 25.06 -20.71 -26.59
N LYS A 561 26.08 -20.19 -27.27
CA LYS A 561 26.91 -20.95 -28.21
C LYS A 561 28.17 -21.56 -27.56
N SER A 562 28.38 -21.34 -26.26
CA SER A 562 29.53 -21.86 -25.55
C SER A 562 29.49 -23.39 -25.45
N ASN A 563 30.67 -23.99 -25.49
CA ASN A 563 30.89 -25.41 -25.19
C ASN A 563 31.52 -25.61 -23.81
N ASP A 564 31.97 -24.53 -23.15
CA ASP A 564 32.48 -24.62 -21.80
C ASP A 564 31.36 -25.04 -20.84
N TYR A 565 31.63 -26.08 -20.05
CA TYR A 565 30.63 -26.63 -19.14
C TYR A 565 30.25 -25.63 -18.04
N GLY A 566 31.17 -24.78 -17.59
CA GLY A 566 30.90 -23.73 -16.61
C GLY A 566 29.87 -22.73 -17.13
N GLU A 567 30.05 -22.22 -18.34
CA GLU A 567 29.08 -21.31 -18.98
C GLU A 567 27.69 -21.96 -19.17
N ILE A 568 27.66 -23.23 -19.54
CA ILE A 568 26.40 -24.01 -19.69
C ILE A 568 25.68 -24.14 -18.35
N VAL A 569 26.42 -24.46 -17.29
CA VAL A 569 25.88 -24.64 -15.94
C VAL A 569 25.45 -23.29 -15.36
N LYS A 570 26.23 -22.22 -15.56
CA LYS A 570 25.91 -20.85 -15.16
C LYS A 570 24.57 -20.43 -15.77
N PHE A 571 24.42 -20.61 -17.08
CA PHE A 571 23.17 -20.32 -17.78
C PHE A 571 22.01 -21.10 -17.17
N GLN A 572 22.11 -22.43 -17.04
CA GLN A 572 20.99 -23.26 -16.57
C GLN A 572 20.63 -23.06 -15.09
N LEU A 573 21.58 -22.65 -14.24
CA LEU A 573 21.33 -22.41 -12.81
C LEU A 573 20.83 -20.99 -12.50
N LEU A 574 21.27 -19.97 -13.24
CA LEU A 574 21.02 -18.57 -12.88
C LEU A 574 19.98 -17.88 -13.77
N GLU A 575 19.86 -18.29 -15.04
CA GLU A 575 18.95 -17.64 -15.98
C GLU A 575 17.94 -18.58 -16.64
N ASN A 576 18.44 -19.72 -17.12
CA ASN A 576 17.77 -20.79 -17.86
C ASN A 576 16.89 -20.29 -19.03
N VAL A 577 16.34 -21.21 -19.81
CA VAL A 577 15.28 -20.86 -20.77
C VAL A 577 13.99 -20.47 -20.04
N PRO A 578 13.14 -19.62 -20.65
CA PRO A 578 11.81 -19.33 -20.09
C PRO A 578 11.06 -20.62 -19.74
N GLY A 579 10.32 -20.60 -18.63
CA GLY A 579 9.55 -21.75 -18.14
C GLY A 579 10.35 -22.82 -17.38
N LYS A 580 11.66 -22.61 -17.16
CA LYS A 580 12.51 -23.48 -16.32
C LYS A 580 13.11 -22.70 -15.15
N PHE A 581 13.26 -23.37 -14.01
CA PHE A 581 13.85 -22.81 -12.81
C PHE A 581 15.26 -22.23 -13.10
N PRO A 582 15.61 -21.03 -12.58
CA PRO A 582 14.85 -20.18 -11.64
C PRO A 582 13.89 -19.17 -12.30
N TYR A 583 13.45 -19.43 -13.53
CA TYR A 583 12.44 -18.64 -14.28
C TYR A 583 12.84 -17.19 -14.56
N THR A 584 14.13 -16.86 -14.48
CA THR A 584 14.68 -15.51 -14.69
C THR A 584 14.20 -14.92 -16.02
N ALA A 585 14.20 -15.69 -17.10
CA ALA A 585 13.76 -15.26 -18.43
C ALA A 585 12.23 -15.35 -18.67
N GLY A 586 11.45 -15.79 -17.69
CA GLY A 586 9.99 -15.89 -17.76
C GLY A 586 9.43 -17.19 -17.18
N THR A 587 8.17 -17.17 -16.78
CA THR A 587 7.49 -18.29 -16.09
C THR A 587 6.89 -19.34 -17.02
N PHE A 588 6.76 -19.03 -18.31
CA PHE A 588 6.22 -19.93 -19.34
C PHE A 588 7.27 -20.21 -20.41
N PRO A 589 7.24 -21.40 -21.04
CA PRO A 589 8.20 -21.76 -22.09
C PRO A 589 8.23 -20.80 -23.28
N LEU A 590 7.06 -20.29 -23.66
CA LEU A 590 6.84 -19.32 -24.73
C LEU A 590 5.68 -18.40 -24.34
N LYS A 591 5.67 -17.19 -24.89
CA LYS A 591 4.57 -16.22 -24.80
C LYS A 591 3.32 -16.80 -25.46
N ARG A 592 2.14 -16.43 -24.93
CA ARG A 592 0.87 -16.81 -25.56
C ARG A 592 0.74 -16.13 -26.92
N GLN A 593 0.40 -16.91 -27.95
CA GLN A 593 0.20 -16.37 -29.30
C GLN A 593 -1.11 -15.57 -29.38
N ASP A 594 -2.15 -16.12 -28.77
CA ASP A 594 -3.55 -15.67 -28.92
C ASP A 594 -3.95 -14.63 -27.86
N GLU A 595 -3.34 -14.70 -26.67
CA GLU A 595 -3.63 -13.82 -25.53
C GLU A 595 -2.42 -12.94 -25.22
N LYS A 596 -2.38 -11.76 -25.83
CA LYS A 596 -1.33 -10.76 -25.60
C LYS A 596 -1.40 -10.21 -24.16
N PRO A 597 -0.29 -9.65 -23.62
CA PRO A 597 -0.26 -9.13 -22.24
C PRO A 597 -1.10 -7.86 -22.04
N THR A 598 -1.60 -7.27 -23.12
CA THR A 598 -2.35 -6.02 -23.10
C THR A 598 -3.54 -6.06 -22.16
N ARG A 599 -3.56 -5.09 -21.24
CA ARG A 599 -4.64 -4.85 -20.28
C ARG A 599 -4.74 -3.35 -20.04
N MET A 600 -5.77 -2.71 -20.60
CA MET A 600 -5.99 -1.27 -20.44
C MET A 600 -6.90 -1.01 -19.25
N PHE A 601 -6.50 -0.05 -18.40
CA PHE A 601 -7.35 0.49 -17.34
C PHE A 601 -8.50 1.29 -17.97
N ALA A 602 -9.70 1.08 -17.45
CA ALA A 602 -10.85 1.88 -17.77
C ALA A 602 -11.76 2.03 -16.53
N GLY A 603 -12.33 3.22 -16.40
CA GLY A 603 -13.22 3.59 -15.31
C GLY A 603 -13.51 5.07 -15.41
N GLU A 604 -14.75 5.42 -15.75
CA GLU A 604 -15.18 6.82 -15.80
C GLU A 604 -16.71 6.88 -15.70
N GLY A 605 -17.21 7.72 -14.79
CA GLY A 605 -18.64 8.01 -14.65
C GLY A 605 -19.43 6.81 -14.13
N THR A 606 -20.57 6.55 -14.77
CA THR A 606 -21.51 5.50 -14.34
C THR A 606 -21.04 4.10 -14.77
N PRO A 607 -21.58 3.03 -14.15
CA PRO A 607 -21.33 1.65 -14.57
C PRO A 607 -21.58 1.43 -16.06
N GLU A 608 -22.64 2.02 -16.62
CA GLU A 608 -23.00 1.89 -18.03
C GLU A 608 -21.96 2.54 -18.96
N ARG A 609 -21.46 3.73 -18.63
CA ARG A 609 -20.43 4.43 -19.42
C ARG A 609 -19.13 3.62 -19.44
N THR A 610 -18.73 3.10 -18.29
CA THR A 610 -17.52 2.26 -18.19
C THR A 610 -17.72 0.92 -18.91
N ASN A 611 -18.90 0.30 -18.80
CA ASN A 611 -19.25 -0.90 -19.56
C ASN A 611 -19.13 -0.68 -21.07
N LYS A 612 -19.65 0.45 -21.59
CA LYS A 612 -19.50 0.83 -22.99
C LYS A 612 -18.02 0.95 -23.40
N ARG A 613 -17.17 1.53 -22.53
CA ARG A 613 -15.72 1.63 -22.78
C ARG A 613 -15.05 0.26 -22.78
N PHE A 614 -15.45 -0.68 -21.90
CA PHE A 614 -14.93 -2.04 -21.93
C PHE A 614 -15.25 -2.77 -23.24
N HIS A 615 -16.47 -2.61 -23.77
CA HIS A 615 -16.86 -3.19 -25.06
C HIS A 615 -16.03 -2.61 -26.20
N TYR A 616 -15.83 -1.29 -26.22
CA TYR A 616 -14.95 -0.62 -27.19
C TYR A 616 -13.50 -1.12 -27.13
N LEU A 617 -12.92 -1.22 -25.93
CA LEU A 617 -11.53 -1.66 -25.76
C LEU A 617 -11.32 -3.15 -26.06
N SER A 618 -12.38 -3.96 -25.99
CA SER A 618 -12.34 -5.41 -26.25
C SER A 618 -12.78 -5.76 -27.68
N GLU A 619 -13.20 -4.79 -28.48
CA GLU A 619 -13.75 -5.01 -29.81
C GLU A 619 -12.73 -5.70 -30.73
N GLY A 620 -13.17 -6.76 -31.42
CA GLY A 620 -12.33 -7.53 -32.34
C GLY A 620 -11.26 -8.41 -31.68
N GLN A 621 -11.22 -8.49 -30.35
CA GLN A 621 -10.23 -9.30 -29.61
C GLN A 621 -10.81 -10.66 -29.19
N PRO A 622 -10.06 -11.77 -29.31
CA PRO A 622 -10.53 -13.10 -28.90
C PRO A 622 -10.56 -13.29 -27.37
N PHE A 623 -9.96 -12.38 -26.60
CA PHE A 623 -9.93 -12.40 -25.14
C PHE A 623 -10.37 -11.05 -24.57
N SER A 624 -11.22 -11.06 -23.53
CA SER A 624 -11.65 -9.85 -22.83
C SER A 624 -10.87 -9.72 -21.52
N ARG A 625 -9.83 -8.88 -21.51
CA ARG A 625 -8.98 -8.62 -20.33
C ARG A 625 -9.30 -7.24 -19.75
N LEU A 626 -10.34 -7.18 -18.93
CA LEU A 626 -10.85 -5.94 -18.36
C LEU A 626 -10.00 -5.49 -17.17
N SER A 627 -9.75 -4.19 -17.02
CA SER A 627 -9.12 -3.61 -15.83
C SER A 627 -9.91 -2.42 -15.35
N THR A 628 -10.46 -2.54 -14.14
CA THR A 628 -11.44 -1.60 -13.58
C THR A 628 -10.73 -0.61 -12.67
N ALA A 629 -10.90 0.68 -12.95
CA ALA A 629 -10.53 1.78 -12.07
C ALA A 629 -11.79 2.35 -11.41
N PHE A 630 -11.82 2.46 -10.08
CA PHE A 630 -12.96 2.96 -9.33
C PHE A 630 -12.78 4.43 -8.97
N ASP A 631 -13.89 5.17 -8.84
CA ASP A 631 -13.84 6.55 -8.37
C ASP A 631 -13.36 6.62 -6.92
N SER A 632 -12.91 7.81 -6.51
CA SER A 632 -12.38 8.00 -5.16
C SER A 632 -13.38 7.64 -4.05
N ILE A 633 -14.68 7.80 -4.29
CA ILE A 633 -15.74 7.45 -3.32
C ILE A 633 -15.77 5.93 -3.08
N THR A 634 -15.80 5.15 -4.16
CA THR A 634 -15.78 3.68 -4.12
C THR A 634 -14.45 3.18 -3.54
N LEU A 635 -13.32 3.80 -3.91
CA LEU A 635 -12.00 3.46 -3.36
C LEU A 635 -11.94 3.61 -1.84
N TYR A 636 -12.72 4.53 -1.28
CA TYR A 636 -12.84 4.77 0.15
C TYR A 636 -14.05 4.11 0.82
N GLY A 637 -14.74 3.20 0.11
CA GLY A 637 -15.83 2.40 0.65
C GLY A 637 -17.01 3.22 1.13
N GLN A 638 -17.27 4.37 0.49
CA GLN A 638 -18.40 5.24 0.79
C GLN A 638 -19.48 5.12 -0.28
N ASP A 639 -20.71 5.47 0.09
CA ASP A 639 -21.80 5.66 -0.87
C ASP A 639 -21.77 7.08 -1.45
N PRO A 640 -22.26 7.30 -2.68
CA PRO A 640 -22.42 8.64 -3.25
C PRO A 640 -23.41 9.47 -2.43
N ASP A 641 -23.11 10.76 -2.25
CA ASP A 641 -23.90 11.72 -1.44
C ASP A 641 -24.04 13.06 -2.19
N LEU A 642 -25.06 13.85 -1.82
CA LEU A 642 -25.30 15.20 -2.32
C LEU A 642 -24.36 16.26 -1.68
N ARG A 643 -23.67 15.92 -0.59
CA ARG A 643 -22.69 16.81 0.05
C ARG A 643 -21.64 17.22 -0.99
N PRO A 644 -21.34 18.53 -1.19
CA PRO A 644 -20.58 18.98 -2.36
C PRO A 644 -19.20 18.34 -2.51
N ASP A 645 -18.48 18.12 -1.41
CA ASP A 645 -17.16 17.48 -1.41
C ASP A 645 -17.17 15.98 -1.76
N ILE A 646 -18.32 15.32 -1.67
CA ILE A 646 -18.57 13.96 -2.17
C ILE A 646 -19.13 14.03 -3.60
N TYR A 647 -20.17 14.82 -3.82
CA TYR A 647 -20.89 14.91 -5.09
C TYR A 647 -19.97 15.27 -6.26
N GLY A 648 -19.07 16.24 -6.06
CA GLY A 648 -18.09 16.66 -7.06
C GLY A 648 -17.04 15.59 -7.41
N LYS A 649 -17.02 14.45 -6.72
CA LYS A 649 -16.09 13.33 -6.96
C LYS A 649 -16.75 12.08 -7.55
N ILE A 650 -18.09 12.04 -7.64
CA ILE A 650 -18.84 10.88 -8.12
C ILE A 650 -18.48 10.61 -9.59
N GLY A 651 -17.91 9.44 -9.87
CA GLY A 651 -17.54 9.02 -11.22
C GLY A 651 -16.36 9.78 -11.84
N ASN A 652 -15.66 10.62 -11.06
CA ASN A 652 -14.42 11.26 -11.47
C ASN A 652 -13.24 10.32 -11.23
N ALA A 653 -12.29 10.31 -12.17
CA ALA A 653 -11.09 9.46 -12.13
C ALA A 653 -11.35 7.94 -12.04
N GLY A 654 -12.61 7.49 -12.19
CA GLY A 654 -12.98 6.09 -12.07
C GLY A 654 -14.49 5.86 -12.17
N VAL A 655 -14.92 4.60 -12.14
CA VAL A 655 -16.34 4.24 -12.13
C VAL A 655 -16.91 4.26 -10.70
N SER A 656 -18.11 4.81 -10.54
CA SER A 656 -18.81 4.80 -9.25
C SER A 656 -19.61 3.51 -9.06
N ILE A 657 -19.29 2.74 -8.00
CA ILE A 657 -19.94 1.46 -7.68
C ILE A 657 -20.29 1.44 -6.19
N ALA A 658 -21.60 1.52 -5.88
CA ALA A 658 -22.09 1.46 -4.51
C ALA A 658 -22.83 0.14 -4.21
N THR A 659 -23.35 -0.53 -5.25
CA THR A 659 -24.22 -1.69 -5.09
C THR A 659 -23.81 -2.87 -5.96
N VAL A 660 -24.32 -4.07 -5.62
CA VAL A 660 -24.16 -5.28 -6.44
C VAL A 660 -24.75 -5.08 -7.85
N ASP A 661 -25.84 -4.32 -7.97
CA ASP A 661 -26.44 -4.02 -9.28
C ASP A 661 -25.55 -3.14 -10.15
N ASP A 662 -24.75 -2.26 -9.55
CA ASP A 662 -23.79 -1.47 -10.30
C ASP A 662 -22.67 -2.36 -10.85
N ALA A 663 -22.22 -3.38 -10.09
CA ALA A 663 -21.31 -4.41 -10.60
C ALA A 663 -21.95 -5.24 -11.73
N LYS A 664 -23.24 -5.59 -11.64
CA LYS A 664 -23.99 -6.26 -12.72
C LYS A 664 -24.02 -5.41 -13.99
N LYS A 665 -24.35 -4.11 -13.88
CA LYS A 665 -24.35 -3.17 -15.01
C LYS A 665 -22.96 -3.03 -15.63
N LEU A 666 -21.93 -2.88 -14.80
CA LEU A 666 -20.53 -2.69 -15.18
C LEU A 666 -20.01 -3.83 -16.07
N TYR A 667 -20.32 -5.08 -15.72
CA TYR A 667 -19.81 -6.26 -16.43
C TYR A 667 -20.83 -6.91 -17.38
N SER A 668 -21.97 -6.27 -17.59
CA SER A 668 -23.00 -6.78 -18.51
C SER A 668 -22.48 -6.99 -19.94
N GLY A 669 -22.88 -8.08 -20.56
CA GLY A 669 -22.42 -8.51 -21.89
C GLY A 669 -21.08 -9.28 -21.90
N PHE A 670 -20.35 -9.32 -20.79
CA PHE A 670 -19.14 -10.15 -20.65
C PHE A 670 -19.45 -11.38 -19.80
N ASN A 671 -19.37 -12.58 -20.35
CA ASN A 671 -19.53 -13.81 -19.57
C ASN A 671 -18.33 -13.98 -18.62
N LEU A 672 -18.52 -13.70 -17.33
CA LEU A 672 -17.46 -13.72 -16.31
C LEU A 672 -16.91 -15.13 -16.03
N CYS A 673 -17.63 -16.17 -16.42
CA CYS A 673 -17.19 -17.57 -16.35
C CYS A 673 -16.57 -18.07 -17.66
N ASP A 674 -16.46 -17.24 -18.69
CA ASP A 674 -15.81 -17.62 -19.94
C ASP A 674 -14.30 -17.80 -19.73
N PRO A 675 -13.69 -18.90 -20.22
CA PRO A 675 -12.24 -19.08 -20.12
C PRO A 675 -11.45 -17.97 -20.82
N ASN A 676 -12.02 -17.17 -21.72
CA ASN A 676 -11.34 -16.08 -22.40
C ASN A 676 -11.60 -14.70 -21.79
N THR A 677 -12.40 -14.62 -20.71
CA THR A 677 -12.68 -13.38 -19.99
C THR A 677 -11.92 -13.36 -18.66
N SER A 678 -11.29 -12.24 -18.32
CA SER A 678 -10.68 -12.03 -17.00
C SER A 678 -10.76 -10.58 -16.56
N VAL A 679 -11.24 -10.36 -15.34
CA VAL A 679 -11.44 -9.03 -14.78
C VAL A 679 -10.40 -8.74 -13.71
N SER A 680 -9.70 -7.61 -13.85
CA SER A 680 -8.85 -7.05 -12.81
C SER A 680 -9.58 -5.87 -12.16
N MET A 681 -9.61 -5.82 -10.83
CA MET A 681 -10.21 -4.75 -10.05
C MET A 681 -9.15 -4.09 -9.17
N THR A 682 -8.87 -2.81 -9.42
CA THR A 682 -7.88 -2.03 -8.68
C THR A 682 -8.55 -1.37 -7.47
N ILE A 683 -8.71 -2.16 -6.41
CA ILE A 683 -9.37 -1.77 -5.15
C ILE A 683 -8.60 -2.37 -3.98
N ASN A 684 -8.47 -1.62 -2.87
CA ASN A 684 -7.68 -2.03 -1.70
C ASN A 684 -8.53 -2.04 -0.41
N GLY A 685 -8.72 -0.90 0.26
CA GLY A 685 -9.46 -0.82 1.54
C GLY A 685 -10.79 -1.61 1.57
N PRO A 686 -11.74 -1.35 0.65
CA PRO A 686 -13.02 -2.07 0.60
C PRO A 686 -12.99 -3.27 -0.36
N ALA A 687 -11.79 -3.80 -0.70
CA ALA A 687 -11.65 -4.94 -1.61
C ALA A 687 -12.48 -6.17 -1.21
N PRO A 688 -12.63 -6.56 0.08
CA PRO A 688 -13.49 -7.67 0.46
C PRO A 688 -14.96 -7.47 0.03
N MET A 689 -15.48 -6.26 0.20
CA MET A 689 -16.85 -5.89 -0.18
C MET A 689 -17.00 -5.93 -1.70
N MET A 690 -16.07 -5.31 -2.43
CA MET A 690 -16.10 -5.27 -3.89
C MET A 690 -15.94 -6.65 -4.53
N LEU A 691 -15.10 -7.51 -3.95
CA LEU A 691 -14.96 -8.90 -4.38
C LEU A 691 -16.25 -9.70 -4.15
N ALA A 692 -16.95 -9.47 -3.04
CA ALA A 692 -18.25 -10.06 -2.80
C ALA A 692 -19.29 -9.57 -3.83
N MET A 693 -19.32 -8.27 -4.16
CA MET A 693 -20.19 -7.74 -5.22
C MET A 693 -19.88 -8.37 -6.58
N PHE A 694 -18.61 -8.49 -6.93
CA PHE A 694 -18.18 -9.13 -8.17
C PHE A 694 -18.59 -10.61 -8.26
N PHE A 695 -18.37 -11.40 -7.20
CA PHE A 695 -18.78 -12.79 -7.21
C PHE A 695 -20.30 -12.95 -7.28
N ASN A 696 -21.07 -12.12 -6.56
CA ASN A 696 -22.53 -12.16 -6.68
C ASN A 696 -23.00 -11.78 -8.09
N ALA A 697 -22.39 -10.78 -8.72
CA ALA A 697 -22.68 -10.44 -10.13
C ALA A 697 -22.37 -11.61 -11.08
N ALA A 698 -21.25 -12.31 -10.88
CA ALA A 698 -20.90 -13.50 -11.67
C ALA A 698 -21.83 -14.69 -11.43
N ILE A 699 -22.27 -14.92 -10.18
CA ILE A 699 -23.21 -15.98 -9.83
C ILE A 699 -24.57 -15.68 -10.45
N ASP A 700 -25.10 -14.47 -10.27
CA ASP A 700 -26.38 -14.04 -10.83
C ASP A 700 -26.38 -14.12 -12.37
N GLN A 701 -25.24 -13.83 -13.01
CA GLN A 701 -25.08 -14.03 -14.45
C GLN A 701 -25.24 -15.50 -14.87
N GLN A 702 -24.70 -16.44 -14.09
CA GLN A 702 -24.87 -17.87 -14.38
C GLN A 702 -26.27 -18.39 -14.03
N VAL A 703 -26.93 -17.81 -13.02
CA VAL A 703 -28.34 -18.09 -12.74
C VAL A 703 -29.23 -17.62 -13.89
N GLU A 704 -29.00 -16.41 -14.41
CA GLU A 704 -29.69 -15.88 -15.59
C GLU A 704 -29.52 -16.83 -16.79
N LYS A 705 -28.28 -17.26 -17.05
CA LYS A 705 -27.95 -18.19 -18.13
C LYS A 705 -28.66 -19.54 -17.95
N TYR A 706 -28.62 -20.12 -16.76
CA TYR A 706 -29.34 -21.36 -16.42
C TYR A 706 -30.84 -21.24 -16.66
N LEU A 707 -31.46 -20.14 -16.22
CA LEU A 707 -32.90 -19.91 -16.40
C LEU A 707 -33.29 -19.78 -17.88
N LYS A 708 -32.47 -19.11 -18.68
CA LYS A 708 -32.66 -18.97 -20.13
C LYS A 708 -32.48 -20.31 -20.86
N GLU A 709 -31.40 -21.04 -20.58
CA GLU A 709 -31.09 -22.33 -21.22
C GLU A 709 -32.07 -23.45 -20.83
N SER A 710 -32.59 -23.42 -19.59
CA SER A 710 -33.58 -24.41 -19.10
C SER A 710 -35.03 -24.06 -19.46
N GLY A 711 -35.28 -22.96 -20.17
CA GLY A 711 -36.63 -22.50 -20.52
C GLY A 711 -37.48 -22.01 -19.33
N LYS A 712 -36.85 -21.74 -18.18
CA LYS A 712 -37.52 -21.30 -16.93
C LYS A 712 -37.58 -19.79 -16.78
N TRP A 713 -37.06 -19.02 -17.74
CA TRP A 713 -37.01 -17.56 -17.68
C TRP A 713 -38.37 -16.89 -17.44
N GLY A 714 -39.45 -17.35 -18.09
CA GLY A 714 -40.79 -16.79 -17.87
C GLY A 714 -41.27 -16.93 -16.42
N GLN A 715 -41.05 -18.09 -15.79
CA GLN A 715 -41.41 -18.31 -14.37
C GLN A 715 -40.57 -17.44 -13.43
N ALA A 716 -39.30 -17.21 -13.77
CA ALA A 716 -38.45 -16.29 -13.04
C ALA A 716 -38.98 -14.85 -13.15
N GLN A 717 -39.38 -14.40 -14.35
CA GLN A 717 -39.94 -13.07 -14.56
C GLN A 717 -41.20 -12.83 -13.71
N ASP A 718 -42.12 -13.81 -13.65
CA ASP A 718 -43.31 -13.73 -12.79
C ASP A 718 -42.96 -13.57 -11.30
N LYS A 719 -41.92 -14.28 -10.83
CA LYS A 719 -41.43 -14.16 -9.45
C LYS A 719 -40.82 -12.78 -9.18
N ILE A 720 -40.03 -12.26 -10.11
CA ILE A 720 -39.39 -10.94 -9.99
C ILE A 720 -40.46 -9.85 -9.96
N ASP A 721 -41.42 -9.90 -10.87
CA ASP A 721 -42.51 -8.93 -10.92
C ASP A 721 -43.37 -8.98 -9.64
N SER A 722 -43.63 -10.19 -9.13
CA SER A 722 -44.31 -10.39 -7.85
C SER A 722 -43.51 -9.83 -6.66
N TYR A 723 -42.18 -9.92 -6.69
CA TYR A 723 -41.30 -9.37 -5.66
C TYR A 723 -41.38 -7.84 -5.61
N TYR A 724 -41.23 -7.16 -6.76
CA TYR A 724 -41.33 -5.70 -6.83
C TYR A 724 -42.73 -5.18 -6.54
N LYS A 725 -43.77 -5.88 -6.99
CA LYS A 725 -45.16 -5.53 -6.67
C LYS A 725 -45.42 -5.56 -5.17
N LYS A 726 -44.80 -6.49 -4.42
CA LYS A 726 -44.91 -6.56 -2.95
C LYS A 726 -44.16 -5.42 -2.26
N LEU A 727 -43.00 -5.02 -2.78
CA LEU A 727 -42.21 -3.93 -2.24
C LEU A 727 -42.76 -2.54 -2.57
N ASN A 728 -43.64 -2.43 -3.57
CA ASN A 728 -44.20 -1.17 -4.07
C ASN A 728 -43.10 -0.17 -4.50
N VAL A 729 -42.08 -0.67 -5.20
CA VAL A 729 -40.98 0.12 -5.78
C VAL A 729 -40.75 -0.27 -7.23
N GLU A 730 -40.23 0.64 -8.03
CA GLU A 730 -39.88 0.35 -9.42
C GLU A 730 -38.65 -0.56 -9.50
N ARG A 731 -38.65 -1.45 -10.51
CA ARG A 731 -37.50 -2.29 -10.81
C ARG A 731 -36.34 -1.44 -11.35
N PRO A 732 -35.09 -1.66 -10.89
CA PRO A 732 -33.92 -1.00 -11.45
C PRO A 732 -33.74 -1.30 -12.95
N LYS A 733 -33.24 -0.31 -13.71
CA LYS A 733 -33.04 -0.39 -15.16
C LYS A 733 -31.63 0.02 -15.55
N TYR A 734 -31.13 -0.57 -16.64
CA TYR A 734 -29.88 -0.16 -17.28
C TYR A 734 -30.10 1.12 -18.09
N ASN A 735 -29.30 2.15 -17.86
CA ASN A 735 -29.45 3.41 -18.58
C ASN A 735 -28.74 3.40 -19.94
N LYS A 736 -29.49 3.09 -20.99
CA LYS A 736 -28.99 3.05 -22.39
C LYS A 736 -28.48 4.39 -22.92
N ALA A 737 -28.83 5.52 -22.30
CA ALA A 737 -28.34 6.82 -22.72
C ALA A 737 -26.82 6.96 -22.49
N PHE A 738 -26.30 6.27 -21.47
CA PHE A 738 -24.88 6.28 -21.10
C PHE A 738 -24.16 4.97 -21.49
N GLY A 739 -24.90 3.89 -21.69
CA GLY A 739 -24.35 2.55 -21.94
C GLY A 739 -24.29 2.10 -23.41
N VAL A 740 -24.23 0.77 -23.58
CA VAL A 740 -24.31 0.12 -24.91
C VAL A 740 -25.75 0.26 -25.44
N LYS A 741 -25.90 0.84 -26.63
CA LYS A 741 -27.22 1.18 -27.19
C LYS A 741 -28.13 -0.04 -27.40
N ASP A 742 -27.53 -1.15 -27.83
CA ASP A 742 -28.24 -2.38 -28.15
C ASP A 742 -28.37 -3.34 -26.94
N ALA A 743 -28.00 -2.91 -25.74
CA ALA A 743 -28.21 -3.72 -24.52
C ALA A 743 -29.72 -3.88 -24.27
N ASP A 744 -30.26 -5.06 -24.52
CA ASP A 744 -31.66 -5.46 -24.30
C ASP A 744 -31.76 -6.52 -23.18
N GLU A 745 -32.93 -7.15 -23.02
CA GLU A 745 -33.14 -8.22 -22.03
C GLU A 745 -32.32 -9.50 -22.34
N ASN A 746 -31.76 -9.61 -23.56
CA ASN A 746 -30.86 -10.69 -23.96
C ASN A 746 -29.38 -10.36 -23.66
N HIS A 747 -29.07 -9.11 -23.30
CA HIS A 747 -27.74 -8.70 -22.84
C HIS A 747 -27.43 -9.34 -21.48
N LEU A 748 -26.51 -10.31 -21.49
CA LEU A 748 -26.20 -11.15 -20.35
C LEU A 748 -25.79 -10.34 -19.10
N GLY A 749 -26.41 -10.64 -17.96
CA GLY A 749 -26.08 -10.04 -16.65
C GLY A 749 -27.02 -8.92 -16.22
N LEU A 750 -27.99 -8.52 -17.05
CA LEU A 750 -29.01 -7.54 -16.70
C LEU A 750 -30.34 -8.17 -16.25
N GLY A 751 -30.52 -9.47 -16.46
CA GLY A 751 -31.79 -10.16 -16.21
C GLY A 751 -32.18 -10.19 -14.74
N LEU A 752 -31.23 -10.14 -13.83
CA LEU A 752 -31.45 -10.14 -12.38
C LEU A 752 -31.13 -8.80 -11.72
N LEU A 753 -31.22 -7.67 -12.43
CA LEU A 753 -31.06 -6.36 -11.80
C LEU A 753 -32.08 -6.16 -10.67
N GLY A 754 -31.56 -5.82 -9.49
CA GLY A 754 -32.29 -5.50 -8.26
C GLY A 754 -32.80 -6.69 -7.45
N ILE A 755 -32.45 -7.92 -7.85
CA ILE A 755 -32.78 -9.14 -7.13
C ILE A 755 -31.62 -10.13 -7.18
N SER A 756 -31.40 -10.87 -6.10
CA SER A 756 -30.38 -11.92 -6.05
C SER A 756 -30.94 -13.24 -6.61
N GLY A 757 -30.09 -14.03 -7.27
CA GLY A 757 -30.47 -15.30 -7.89
C GLY A 757 -31.05 -16.32 -6.91
N ASP A 758 -30.61 -16.32 -5.66
CA ASP A 758 -31.10 -17.21 -4.59
C ASP A 758 -32.58 -16.98 -4.21
N LEU A 759 -33.14 -15.81 -4.55
CA LEU A 759 -34.56 -15.51 -4.39
C LEU A 759 -35.41 -15.97 -5.58
N VAL A 760 -34.77 -16.30 -6.71
CA VAL A 760 -35.45 -16.63 -7.97
C VAL A 760 -35.49 -18.13 -8.21
N ILE A 761 -34.42 -18.84 -7.89
CA ILE A 761 -34.30 -20.32 -8.00
C ILE A 761 -34.29 -21.00 -6.63
N ASP A 762 -34.33 -22.34 -6.60
CA ASP A 762 -34.24 -23.08 -5.35
C ASP A 762 -32.79 -23.11 -4.81
N LYS A 763 -32.66 -23.27 -3.50
CA LYS A 763 -31.38 -23.23 -2.79
C LYS A 763 -30.36 -24.26 -3.30
N ALA A 764 -30.80 -25.47 -3.65
CA ALA A 764 -29.89 -26.53 -4.07
C ALA A 764 -29.27 -26.19 -5.44
N THR A 765 -30.09 -25.76 -6.39
CA THR A 765 -29.64 -25.29 -7.70
C THR A 765 -28.71 -24.06 -7.57
N TYR A 766 -29.03 -23.11 -6.68
CA TYR A 766 -28.20 -21.93 -6.45
C TYR A 766 -26.80 -22.28 -5.94
N GLU A 767 -26.70 -23.17 -4.94
CA GLU A 767 -25.40 -23.58 -4.40
C GLU A 767 -24.55 -24.35 -5.42
N GLU A 768 -25.16 -25.13 -6.32
CA GLU A 768 -24.45 -25.79 -7.42
C GLU A 768 -23.88 -24.77 -8.42
N ILE A 769 -24.69 -23.81 -8.85
CA ILE A 769 -24.28 -22.73 -9.75
C ILE A 769 -23.18 -21.90 -9.08
N LYS A 770 -23.36 -21.51 -7.82
CA LYS A 770 -22.36 -20.75 -7.05
C LYS A 770 -21.03 -21.50 -6.99
N LYS A 771 -21.04 -22.80 -6.66
CA LYS A 771 -19.84 -23.62 -6.62
C LYS A 771 -19.16 -23.72 -7.98
N TYR A 772 -19.93 -23.89 -9.06
CA TYR A 772 -19.38 -23.87 -10.41
C TYR A 772 -18.72 -22.53 -10.74
N THR A 773 -19.45 -21.42 -10.53
CA THR A 773 -18.97 -20.05 -10.79
C THR A 773 -17.66 -19.76 -10.08
N LEU A 774 -17.59 -20.02 -8.77
CA LEU A 774 -16.39 -19.79 -7.95
C LEU A 774 -15.16 -20.59 -8.42
N ASN A 775 -15.36 -21.80 -8.95
CA ASN A 775 -14.27 -22.63 -9.46
C ASN A 775 -13.71 -22.15 -10.80
N VAL A 776 -14.54 -21.52 -11.65
CA VAL A 776 -14.16 -21.18 -13.03
C VAL A 776 -13.84 -19.71 -13.23
N VAL A 777 -14.44 -18.81 -12.45
CA VAL A 777 -14.29 -17.35 -12.59
C VAL A 777 -12.81 -16.93 -12.57
N ARG A 778 -12.43 -16.06 -13.51
CA ARG A 778 -11.05 -15.60 -13.71
C ARG A 778 -10.91 -14.12 -13.40
N GLY A 779 -9.89 -13.76 -12.64
CA GLY A 779 -9.61 -12.35 -12.38
C GLY A 779 -8.57 -12.10 -11.31
N THR A 780 -8.46 -10.83 -10.94
CA THR A 780 -7.54 -10.34 -9.92
C THR A 780 -8.23 -9.24 -9.14
N VAL A 781 -8.11 -9.27 -7.81
CA VAL A 781 -8.35 -8.09 -6.98
C VAL A 781 -6.99 -7.60 -6.48
N GLN A 782 -6.78 -6.28 -6.44
CA GLN A 782 -5.49 -5.74 -6.02
C GLN A 782 -5.24 -6.00 -4.54
N ALA A 783 -6.07 -5.44 -3.66
CA ALA A 783 -6.19 -5.81 -2.25
C ALA A 783 -4.87 -5.93 -1.47
N ASP A 784 -3.84 -5.17 -1.86
CA ASP A 784 -2.57 -5.17 -1.15
C ASP A 784 -2.58 -4.05 -0.12
N ILE A 785 -2.78 -4.41 1.14
CA ILE A 785 -2.92 -3.51 2.28
C ILE A 785 -1.56 -2.96 2.75
N LEU A 786 -0.48 -3.73 2.61
CA LEU A 786 0.84 -3.32 3.10
C LEU A 786 1.37 -2.10 2.33
N LYS A 787 1.14 -2.04 1.01
CA LYS A 787 1.48 -0.84 0.21
C LYS A 787 0.58 0.37 0.49
N GLU A 788 -0.62 0.17 1.05
CA GLU A 788 -1.53 1.27 1.38
C GLU A 788 -0.95 2.08 2.53
N ASP A 789 -0.41 1.41 3.53
CA ASP A 789 0.27 2.04 4.67
C ASP A 789 1.63 2.65 4.26
N GLN A 790 2.36 1.99 3.36
CA GLN A 790 3.68 2.45 2.93
C GLN A 790 3.65 3.65 1.97
N ALA A 791 2.63 3.75 1.09
CA ALA A 791 2.68 4.70 -0.01
C ALA A 791 1.33 5.27 -0.48
N GLN A 792 0.28 4.45 -0.59
CA GLN A 792 -0.94 4.93 -1.25
C GLN A 792 -1.89 5.72 -0.32
N ASN A 793 -1.77 5.54 1.00
CA ASN A 793 -2.53 6.25 2.02
C ASN A 793 -4.06 6.13 1.87
N THR A 794 -4.54 5.00 1.33
CA THR A 794 -5.96 4.70 1.12
C THR A 794 -6.49 3.60 2.06
N CYS A 795 -5.74 3.28 3.11
CA CYS A 795 -6.16 2.30 4.12
C CYS A 795 -7.34 2.84 4.94
N LEU A 796 -8.48 2.16 4.90
CA LEU A 796 -9.72 2.57 5.58
C LEU A 796 -9.85 1.99 6.99
N PHE A 797 -9.36 0.77 7.15
CA PHE A 797 -9.35 0.07 8.43
C PHE A 797 -7.92 0.00 8.96
N SER A 798 -7.74 -0.37 10.23
CA SER A 798 -6.40 -0.64 10.74
C SER A 798 -5.72 -1.74 9.91
N THR A 799 -4.41 -1.65 9.75
CA THR A 799 -3.62 -2.62 8.99
C THR A 799 -3.87 -4.06 9.45
N ASP A 800 -3.95 -4.28 10.77
CA ASP A 800 -4.22 -5.60 11.36
C ASP A 800 -5.60 -6.15 10.96
N PHE A 801 -6.63 -5.31 11.00
CA PHE A 801 -7.98 -5.72 10.61
C PHE A 801 -8.07 -5.99 9.11
N SER A 802 -7.44 -5.14 8.30
CA SER A 802 -7.36 -5.31 6.85
C SER A 802 -6.62 -6.61 6.48
N LEU A 803 -5.47 -6.91 7.11
CA LEU A 803 -4.75 -8.17 6.92
C LEU A 803 -5.58 -9.39 7.37
N LYS A 804 -6.32 -9.27 8.47
CA LYS A 804 -7.29 -10.30 8.87
C LYS A 804 -8.30 -10.59 7.76
N LEU A 805 -8.93 -9.56 7.20
CA LEU A 805 -9.89 -9.72 6.10
C LEU A 805 -9.23 -10.35 4.87
N MET A 806 -7.99 -10.00 4.56
CA MET A 806 -7.23 -10.63 3.46
C MET A 806 -6.99 -12.11 3.70
N GLY A 807 -6.62 -12.50 4.93
CA GLY A 807 -6.52 -13.92 5.28
C GLY A 807 -7.87 -14.64 5.26
N ASP A 808 -8.98 -13.97 5.59
CA ASP A 808 -10.33 -14.55 5.50
C ASP A 808 -10.74 -14.77 4.03
N ILE A 809 -10.42 -13.84 3.12
CA ILE A 809 -10.58 -14.02 1.68
C ILE A 809 -9.79 -15.23 1.19
N GLN A 810 -8.50 -15.32 1.57
CA GLN A 810 -7.65 -16.42 1.13
C GLN A 810 -8.13 -17.77 1.67
N GLN A 811 -8.59 -17.84 2.93
CA GLN A 811 -9.19 -19.04 3.48
C GLN A 811 -10.46 -19.43 2.70
N TYR A 812 -11.33 -18.45 2.42
CA TYR A 812 -12.54 -18.68 1.62
C TYR A 812 -12.20 -19.22 0.22
N PHE A 813 -11.13 -18.72 -0.42
CA PHE A 813 -10.67 -19.22 -1.71
C PHE A 813 -10.24 -20.68 -1.64
N ILE A 814 -9.52 -21.08 -0.59
CA ILE A 814 -9.09 -22.46 -0.37
C ILE A 814 -10.31 -23.36 -0.15
N ASP A 815 -11.19 -22.98 0.79
CA ASP A 815 -12.36 -23.78 1.18
C ASP A 815 -13.35 -23.98 0.02
N ASN A 816 -13.46 -23.00 -0.87
CA ASN A 816 -14.36 -23.02 -2.03
C ASN A 816 -13.66 -23.31 -3.36
N ALA A 817 -12.38 -23.70 -3.33
CA ALA A 817 -11.57 -24.04 -4.51
C ALA A 817 -11.52 -22.96 -5.62
N VAL A 818 -11.48 -21.68 -5.22
CA VAL A 818 -11.28 -20.53 -6.11
C VAL A 818 -9.82 -20.48 -6.59
N LYS A 819 -9.53 -21.20 -7.68
CA LYS A 819 -8.15 -21.43 -8.19
C LYS A 819 -7.73 -20.53 -9.34
N ASN A 820 -8.68 -19.79 -9.91
CA ASN A 820 -8.51 -19.00 -11.13
C ASN A 820 -8.57 -17.49 -10.88
N TYR A 821 -8.76 -17.09 -9.63
CA TYR A 821 -8.81 -15.71 -9.19
C TYR A 821 -7.62 -15.42 -8.27
N TYR A 822 -6.90 -14.33 -8.52
CA TYR A 822 -5.81 -13.88 -7.65
C TYR A 822 -6.40 -13.05 -6.51
N SER A 823 -6.18 -13.50 -5.27
CA SER A 823 -6.74 -12.89 -4.04
C SER A 823 -6.02 -11.61 -3.65
N VAL A 824 -4.78 -11.44 -4.08
CA VAL A 824 -3.97 -10.25 -3.86
C VAL A 824 -3.03 -10.03 -5.05
N SER A 825 -2.87 -8.77 -5.43
CA SER A 825 -1.87 -8.28 -6.37
C SER A 825 -0.88 -7.38 -5.63
N ILE A 826 0.19 -7.99 -5.12
CA ILE A 826 1.24 -7.35 -4.32
C ILE A 826 1.94 -6.29 -5.17
N SER A 827 1.85 -5.02 -4.78
CA SER A 827 2.08 -3.89 -5.69
C SER A 827 3.18 -2.94 -5.24
N GLY A 828 4.18 -2.78 -6.10
CA GLY A 828 5.23 -1.77 -6.03
C GLY A 828 4.93 -0.50 -6.79
N TYR A 829 3.94 -0.52 -7.70
CA TYR A 829 3.63 0.63 -8.56
C TYR A 829 3.45 1.91 -7.74
N HIS A 830 2.58 1.88 -6.75
CA HIS A 830 2.22 3.03 -5.91
C HIS A 830 3.40 3.51 -5.05
N ILE A 831 4.25 2.58 -4.58
CA ILE A 831 5.48 2.89 -3.84
C ILE A 831 6.46 3.69 -4.73
N ALA A 832 6.60 3.31 -6.00
CA ALA A 832 7.43 4.04 -6.95
C ALA A 832 6.85 5.42 -7.32
N GLU A 833 5.54 5.48 -7.59
CA GLU A 833 4.86 6.73 -7.92
C GLU A 833 4.90 7.74 -6.75
N ALA A 834 4.92 7.25 -5.50
CA ALA A 834 5.07 8.09 -4.30
C ALA A 834 6.48 8.68 -4.13
N GLY A 835 7.51 8.13 -4.79
CA GLY A 835 8.87 8.61 -4.55
C GLY A 835 9.97 7.59 -4.79
N ALA A 836 9.70 6.31 -4.57
CA ALA A 836 10.72 5.29 -4.45
C ALA A 836 11.47 5.03 -5.76
N ASN A 837 12.78 4.82 -5.65
CA ASN A 837 13.60 4.35 -6.75
C ASN A 837 13.28 2.87 -7.09
N PRO A 838 13.80 2.32 -8.21
CA PRO A 838 13.47 0.96 -8.64
C PRO A 838 13.88 -0.13 -7.62
N ILE A 839 14.99 0.05 -6.91
CA ILE A 839 15.50 -0.91 -5.92
C ILE A 839 14.56 -0.96 -4.72
N THR A 840 14.26 0.20 -4.13
CA THR A 840 13.34 0.30 -2.98
C THR A 840 11.95 -0.21 -3.33
N GLN A 841 11.44 0.11 -4.52
CA GLN A 841 10.18 -0.47 -5.02
C GLN A 841 10.25 -2.00 -5.01
N LEU A 842 11.26 -2.58 -5.67
CA LEU A 842 11.37 -4.02 -5.83
C LEU A 842 11.52 -4.72 -4.48
N ALA A 843 12.38 -4.20 -3.61
CA ALA A 843 12.60 -4.73 -2.26
C ALA A 843 11.31 -4.70 -1.43
N PHE A 844 10.68 -3.54 -1.28
CA PHE A 844 9.47 -3.44 -0.45
C PHE A 844 8.32 -4.30 -0.98
N THR A 845 8.17 -4.40 -2.31
CA THR A 845 7.13 -5.24 -2.92
C THR A 845 7.36 -6.73 -2.65
N LEU A 846 8.60 -7.21 -2.79
CA LEU A 846 8.91 -8.61 -2.49
C LEU A 846 8.84 -8.90 -0.98
N ALA A 847 9.28 -7.95 -0.14
CA ALA A 847 9.15 -8.04 1.31
C ALA A 847 7.67 -8.18 1.71
N ASN A 848 6.80 -7.31 1.21
CA ASN A 848 5.34 -7.40 1.41
C ASN A 848 4.79 -8.75 0.94
N GLY A 849 5.25 -9.25 -0.21
CA GLY A 849 4.87 -10.56 -0.71
C GLY A 849 5.25 -11.70 0.23
N PHE A 850 6.46 -11.67 0.80
CA PHE A 850 6.89 -12.63 1.80
C PHE A 850 6.17 -12.45 3.15
N THR A 851 5.78 -11.23 3.52
CA THR A 851 4.93 -10.96 4.69
C THR A 851 3.58 -11.66 4.55
N TYR A 852 2.92 -11.62 3.39
CA TYR A 852 1.70 -12.39 3.15
C TYR A 852 1.93 -13.90 3.22
N VAL A 853 3.06 -14.39 2.71
CA VAL A 853 3.42 -15.83 2.81
C VAL A 853 3.54 -16.23 4.28
N GLU A 854 4.30 -15.51 5.09
CA GLU A 854 4.46 -15.79 6.52
C GLU A 854 3.13 -15.67 7.28
N TYR A 855 2.32 -14.65 6.97
CA TYR A 855 1.02 -14.47 7.60
C TYR A 855 0.06 -15.63 7.31
N TYR A 856 -0.02 -16.09 6.06
CA TYR A 856 -0.88 -17.23 5.70
C TYR A 856 -0.36 -18.55 6.28
N LEU A 857 0.96 -18.73 6.37
CA LEU A 857 1.56 -19.87 7.06
C LEU A 857 1.25 -19.85 8.56
N ALA A 858 1.31 -18.69 9.22
CA ALA A 858 0.96 -18.53 10.64
C ALA A 858 -0.52 -18.84 10.91
N ARG A 859 -1.39 -18.62 9.92
CA ARG A 859 -2.81 -19.06 9.96
C ARG A 859 -3.03 -20.55 9.68
N GLY A 860 -1.97 -21.31 9.39
CA GLY A 860 -2.05 -22.76 9.14
C GLY A 860 -2.36 -23.15 7.69
N MET A 861 -2.29 -22.23 6.73
CA MET A 861 -2.48 -22.53 5.31
C MET A 861 -1.21 -23.15 4.73
N LYS A 862 -1.33 -24.08 3.77
CA LYS A 862 -0.16 -24.64 3.07
C LYS A 862 0.29 -23.69 1.96
N VAL A 863 1.60 -23.50 1.81
CA VAL A 863 2.18 -22.60 0.80
C VAL A 863 1.64 -22.84 -0.61
N ASP A 864 1.45 -24.11 -0.99
CA ASP A 864 1.00 -24.49 -2.33
C ASP A 864 -0.49 -24.25 -2.59
N ASP A 865 -1.28 -23.99 -1.55
CA ASP A 865 -2.72 -23.70 -1.67
C ASP A 865 -2.98 -22.22 -1.98
N PHE A 866 -2.07 -21.31 -1.61
CA PHE A 866 -2.23 -19.87 -1.81
C PHE A 866 -1.18 -19.22 -2.70
N ALA A 867 0.09 -19.67 -2.71
CA ALA A 867 1.15 -19.03 -3.47
C ALA A 867 0.85 -18.90 -4.98
N PRO A 868 0.21 -19.89 -5.65
CA PRO A 868 -0.19 -19.74 -7.04
C PRO A 868 -1.24 -18.65 -7.32
N ASN A 869 -1.94 -18.17 -6.28
CA ASN A 869 -2.95 -17.12 -6.32
C ASN A 869 -2.38 -15.74 -5.94
N LEU A 870 -1.07 -15.64 -5.68
CA LEU A 870 -0.37 -14.36 -5.54
C LEU A 870 0.01 -13.83 -6.93
N SER A 871 -0.34 -12.57 -7.19
CA SER A 871 0.13 -11.82 -8.36
C SER A 871 0.96 -10.64 -7.90
N PHE A 872 1.86 -10.15 -8.75
CA PHE A 872 2.68 -8.98 -8.47
C PHE A 872 2.38 -7.83 -9.45
N PHE A 873 2.70 -6.60 -9.05
CA PHE A 873 2.46 -5.42 -9.88
C PHE A 873 3.55 -4.35 -9.69
N PHE A 874 4.32 -4.08 -10.75
CA PHE A 874 5.42 -3.12 -10.73
C PHE A 874 5.16 -1.90 -11.63
N SER A 875 5.74 -0.75 -11.26
CA SER A 875 5.96 0.40 -12.15
C SER A 875 7.20 0.17 -13.00
N ASN A 876 7.24 0.77 -14.19
CA ASN A 876 8.39 0.78 -15.07
C ASN A 876 8.71 2.20 -15.51
N GLY A 877 9.83 2.74 -15.01
CA GLY A 877 10.33 4.08 -15.32
C GLY A 877 11.48 4.06 -16.33
N LEU A 878 12.29 5.13 -16.33
CA LEU A 878 13.40 5.31 -17.27
C LEU A 878 14.78 4.96 -16.69
N ASP A 879 14.87 4.76 -15.37
CA ASP A 879 16.07 4.31 -14.69
C ASP A 879 16.51 2.91 -15.19
N ILE A 880 17.81 2.64 -15.14
CA ILE A 880 18.39 1.46 -15.82
C ILE A 880 17.96 0.14 -15.18
N GLU A 881 17.71 0.13 -13.87
CA GLU A 881 17.31 -1.03 -13.08
C GLU A 881 15.95 -1.59 -13.50
N TYR A 882 15.08 -0.75 -14.08
CA TYR A 882 13.80 -1.18 -14.64
C TYR A 882 13.96 -2.19 -15.79
N SER A 883 15.11 -2.21 -16.47
CA SER A 883 15.39 -3.21 -17.50
C SER A 883 15.53 -4.64 -16.96
N VAL A 884 15.74 -4.80 -15.64
CA VAL A 884 15.95 -6.10 -14.97
C VAL A 884 15.02 -6.35 -13.78
N ILE A 885 14.05 -5.48 -13.52
CA ILE A 885 13.19 -5.57 -12.33
C ILE A 885 12.40 -6.89 -12.26
N GLY A 886 11.85 -7.35 -13.39
CA GLY A 886 11.01 -8.54 -13.44
C GLY A 886 11.81 -9.84 -13.34
N ARG A 887 12.96 -9.93 -14.01
CA ARG A 887 13.87 -11.08 -13.92
C ARG A 887 14.47 -11.24 -12.53
N VAL A 888 14.85 -10.16 -11.85
CA VAL A 888 15.33 -10.20 -10.46
C VAL A 888 14.21 -10.68 -9.54
N ALA A 889 13.00 -10.10 -9.67
CA ALA A 889 11.83 -10.54 -8.89
C ALA A 889 11.57 -12.05 -9.02
N ARG A 890 11.57 -12.56 -10.25
CA ARG A 890 11.36 -13.99 -10.52
C ARG A 890 12.43 -14.87 -9.89
N ARG A 891 13.71 -14.49 -10.00
CA ARG A 891 14.83 -15.28 -9.48
C ARG A 891 14.83 -15.36 -7.96
N ILE A 892 14.69 -14.22 -7.28
CA ILE A 892 14.57 -14.14 -5.81
C ILE A 892 13.40 -15.01 -5.33
N TRP A 893 12.20 -14.81 -5.90
CA TRP A 893 11.01 -15.54 -5.51
C TRP A 893 11.15 -17.04 -5.75
N ALA A 894 11.61 -17.47 -6.92
CA ALA A 894 11.74 -18.88 -7.26
C ALA A 894 12.69 -19.61 -6.30
N ILE A 895 13.85 -19.03 -6.02
CA ILE A 895 14.85 -19.60 -5.12
C ILE A 895 14.30 -19.67 -3.68
N ALA A 896 13.70 -18.58 -3.20
CA ALA A 896 13.10 -18.54 -1.86
C ALA A 896 11.97 -19.58 -1.73
N MET A 897 11.01 -19.61 -2.65
CA MET A 897 9.88 -20.55 -2.61
C MET A 897 10.35 -22.00 -2.66
N LYS A 898 11.38 -22.31 -3.45
CA LYS A 898 11.93 -23.67 -3.55
C LYS A 898 12.71 -24.06 -2.29
N ASN A 899 13.66 -23.24 -1.87
CA ASN A 899 14.66 -23.64 -0.86
C ASN A 899 14.23 -23.31 0.56
N LYS A 900 13.58 -22.15 0.77
CA LYS A 900 13.12 -21.72 2.10
C LYS A 900 11.77 -22.33 2.45
N TYR A 901 10.83 -22.30 1.51
CA TYR A 901 9.44 -22.72 1.75
C TYR A 901 9.10 -24.12 1.24
N SER A 902 10.03 -24.80 0.56
CA SER A 902 9.82 -26.15 -0.02
C SER A 902 8.58 -26.25 -0.92
N ALA A 903 8.23 -25.16 -1.61
CA ALA A 903 7.04 -25.04 -2.41
C ALA A 903 7.21 -25.70 -3.80
N ASN A 904 6.10 -26.12 -4.40
CA ASN A 904 6.12 -26.79 -5.70
C ASN A 904 6.44 -25.84 -6.87
N GLU A 905 6.59 -26.41 -8.08
CA GLU A 905 6.93 -25.68 -9.30
C GLU A 905 5.98 -24.53 -9.63
N ARG A 906 4.67 -24.69 -9.34
CA ARG A 906 3.67 -23.66 -9.63
C ARG A 906 3.81 -22.47 -8.69
N SER A 907 4.11 -22.72 -7.42
CA SER A 907 4.32 -21.70 -6.38
C SER A 907 5.61 -20.90 -6.58
N GLN A 908 6.62 -21.47 -7.24
CA GLN A 908 7.87 -20.80 -7.60
C GLN A 908 7.73 -19.79 -8.74
N LYS A 909 6.62 -19.80 -9.49
CA LYS A 909 6.42 -18.96 -10.69
C LYS A 909 5.79 -17.62 -10.32
N LEU A 910 6.62 -16.61 -10.05
CA LEU A 910 6.17 -15.23 -9.85
C LEU A 910 5.61 -14.66 -11.15
N LYS A 911 4.32 -14.32 -11.15
CA LYS A 911 3.66 -13.65 -12.27
C LYS A 911 3.41 -12.20 -11.90
N TYR A 912 3.63 -11.29 -12.85
CA TYR A 912 3.47 -9.87 -12.58
C TYR A 912 2.85 -9.10 -13.74
N HIS A 913 2.15 -8.03 -13.35
CA HIS A 913 1.75 -6.92 -14.20
C HIS A 913 2.83 -5.83 -14.16
N ILE A 914 3.06 -5.15 -15.29
CA ILE A 914 3.77 -3.89 -15.35
C ILE A 914 2.82 -2.79 -15.83
N GLN A 915 2.94 -1.62 -15.22
CA GLN A 915 2.40 -0.36 -15.74
C GLN A 915 3.55 0.63 -15.95
N THR A 916 3.52 1.37 -17.05
CA THR A 916 4.46 2.48 -17.31
C THR A 916 4.33 3.56 -16.22
N SER A 917 5.42 4.24 -15.86
CA SER A 917 5.40 5.21 -14.75
C SER A 917 4.58 6.46 -15.09
N GLY A 918 3.58 6.78 -14.26
CA GLY A 918 2.78 8.00 -14.39
C GLY A 918 3.59 9.26 -14.03
N ARG A 919 4.46 9.15 -13.03
CA ARG A 919 5.36 10.20 -12.54
C ARG A 919 6.38 10.66 -13.60
N SER A 920 6.72 9.79 -14.54
CA SER A 920 7.58 10.14 -15.67
C SER A 920 6.89 11.00 -16.73
N LEU A 921 5.56 11.14 -16.65
CA LEU A 921 4.75 11.90 -17.61
C LEU A 921 4.52 13.31 -17.09
N HIS A 922 4.66 14.29 -17.97
CA HIS A 922 4.59 15.70 -17.60
C HIS A 922 3.41 16.39 -18.28
N ALA A 923 2.84 17.40 -17.60
CA ALA A 923 1.77 18.24 -18.14
C ALA A 923 2.28 19.24 -19.21
N MET A 924 3.60 19.49 -19.25
CA MET A 924 4.25 20.29 -20.29
C MET A 924 4.68 19.40 -21.44
N GLU A 925 4.45 19.85 -22.67
CA GLU A 925 4.81 19.10 -23.89
C GLU A 925 4.31 17.64 -23.85
N ILE A 926 3.02 17.46 -23.55
CA ILE A 926 2.40 16.15 -23.33
C ILE A 926 2.64 15.15 -24.47
N ALA A 927 2.90 15.61 -25.70
CA ALA A 927 3.24 14.74 -26.82
C ALA A 927 4.52 13.90 -26.59
N PHE A 928 5.46 14.37 -25.76
CA PHE A 928 6.68 13.63 -25.43
C PHE A 928 6.44 12.41 -24.53
N ASN A 929 5.27 12.34 -23.88
CA ASN A 929 4.91 11.25 -22.99
C ASN A 929 4.76 9.91 -23.73
N ASP A 930 4.35 9.92 -25.01
CA ASP A 930 4.32 8.69 -25.84
C ASP A 930 5.72 8.10 -26.04
N ILE A 931 6.76 8.94 -26.15
CA ILE A 931 8.15 8.49 -26.33
C ILE A 931 8.60 7.75 -25.06
N ARG A 932 8.37 8.35 -23.89
CA ARG A 932 8.72 7.76 -22.59
C ARG A 932 8.00 6.43 -22.38
N THR A 933 6.69 6.42 -22.61
CA THR A 933 5.83 5.24 -22.50
C THR A 933 6.26 4.12 -23.44
N THR A 934 6.70 4.46 -24.66
CA THR A 934 7.22 3.47 -25.62
C THR A 934 8.48 2.78 -25.12
N LEU A 935 9.44 3.53 -24.56
CA LEU A 935 10.67 2.95 -24.01
C LEU A 935 10.40 2.04 -22.80
N GLN A 936 9.50 2.47 -21.93
CA GLN A 936 9.08 1.71 -20.75
C GLN A 936 8.31 0.43 -21.14
N ALA A 937 7.43 0.50 -22.14
CA ALA A 937 6.72 -0.67 -22.66
C ALA A 937 7.69 -1.68 -23.31
N LEU A 938 8.71 -1.18 -24.00
CA LEU A 938 9.70 -2.02 -24.68
C LEU A 938 10.49 -2.87 -23.68
N THR A 939 11.03 -2.27 -22.62
CA THR A 939 11.79 -3.01 -21.59
C THR A 939 10.90 -4.01 -20.86
N ALA A 940 9.65 -3.66 -20.56
CA ALA A 940 8.68 -4.57 -19.96
C ALA A 940 8.39 -5.81 -20.84
N ILE A 941 8.27 -5.64 -22.16
CA ILE A 941 8.02 -6.74 -23.10
C ILE A 941 9.27 -7.60 -23.30
N TYR A 942 10.45 -6.98 -23.35
CA TYR A 942 11.73 -7.68 -23.43
C TYR A 942 11.99 -8.54 -22.20
N ASP A 943 11.66 -8.06 -21.00
CA ASP A 943 11.79 -8.81 -19.74
C ASP A 943 10.60 -9.76 -19.47
N ASN A 944 9.80 -10.04 -20.51
CA ASN A 944 8.77 -11.08 -20.54
C ASN A 944 7.68 -10.91 -19.46
N CYS A 945 7.15 -9.68 -19.30
CA CYS A 945 6.02 -9.42 -18.40
C CYS A 945 4.76 -10.24 -18.76
N ASN A 946 3.94 -10.57 -17.76
CA ASN A 946 2.71 -11.36 -17.98
C ASN A 946 1.51 -10.50 -18.38
N SER A 947 1.53 -9.22 -18.02
CA SER A 947 0.49 -8.26 -18.40
C SER A 947 1.08 -6.85 -18.42
N LEU A 948 0.67 -6.00 -19.37
CA LEU A 948 1.20 -4.64 -19.53
C LEU A 948 0.07 -3.60 -19.68
N HIS A 949 0.18 -2.52 -18.91
CA HIS A 949 -0.57 -1.28 -19.10
C HIS A 949 0.37 -0.19 -19.63
N THR A 950 -0.10 0.55 -20.63
CA THR A 950 0.58 1.72 -21.17
C THR A 950 -0.27 2.95 -20.87
N ASN A 951 0.31 3.92 -20.18
CA ASN A 951 -0.34 5.18 -19.85
C ASN A 951 -0.58 6.00 -21.11
N ALA A 952 -1.53 6.93 -21.03
CA ALA A 952 -1.85 7.81 -22.12
C ALA A 952 -0.96 9.07 -22.11
N TYR A 953 -0.86 9.77 -23.24
CA TYR A 953 0.05 10.91 -23.33
C TYR A 953 -0.43 12.12 -22.50
N ASP A 954 -1.74 12.19 -22.23
CA ASP A 954 -2.44 13.24 -21.47
C ASP A 954 -2.68 12.88 -19.98
N GLU A 955 -2.12 11.77 -19.50
CA GLU A 955 -2.29 11.24 -18.13
C GLU A 955 -1.99 12.28 -17.03
N ALA A 956 -1.02 13.17 -17.26
CA ALA A 956 -0.63 14.21 -16.30
C ALA A 956 -1.68 15.33 -16.11
N ILE A 957 -2.74 15.32 -16.93
CA ILE A 957 -3.81 16.32 -16.93
C ILE A 957 -5.16 15.68 -16.61
N THR A 958 -5.50 14.57 -17.27
CA THR A 958 -6.85 14.00 -17.20
C THR A 958 -6.86 12.49 -17.42
N THR A 959 -8.00 11.85 -17.14
CA THR A 959 -8.25 10.47 -17.53
C THR A 959 -8.27 10.31 -19.05
N PRO A 960 -7.76 9.19 -19.60
CA PRO A 960 -7.57 9.04 -21.05
C PRO A 960 -8.84 9.19 -21.89
N THR A 961 -8.78 10.11 -22.87
CA THR A 961 -9.80 10.24 -23.92
C THR A 961 -9.83 9.01 -24.84
N GLU A 962 -10.85 8.89 -25.70
CA GLU A 962 -10.91 7.80 -26.69
C GLU A 962 -9.73 7.84 -27.69
N GLU A 963 -9.23 9.03 -28.03
CA GLU A 963 -8.06 9.17 -28.92
C GLU A 963 -6.78 8.83 -28.18
N SER A 964 -6.61 9.33 -26.95
CA SER A 964 -5.40 9.13 -26.16
C SER A 964 -5.20 7.66 -25.77
N VAL A 965 -6.28 6.96 -25.37
CA VAL A 965 -6.20 5.52 -25.05
C VAL A 965 -5.83 4.67 -26.28
N ARG A 966 -6.24 5.09 -27.50
CA ARG A 966 -5.85 4.40 -28.73
C ARG A 966 -4.36 4.53 -29.00
N ARG A 967 -3.76 5.70 -28.75
CA ARG A 967 -2.31 5.90 -28.87
C ARG A 967 -1.55 5.03 -27.86
N ALA A 968 -1.99 5.04 -26.61
CA ALA A 968 -1.43 4.18 -25.57
C ALA A 968 -1.49 2.69 -25.94
N LEU A 969 -2.63 2.24 -26.48
CA LEU A 969 -2.81 0.87 -26.96
C LEU A 969 -1.92 0.56 -28.18
N ALA A 970 -1.80 1.51 -29.11
CA ALA A 970 -1.00 1.37 -30.32
C ALA A 970 0.48 1.12 -30.02
N ILE A 971 1.04 1.70 -28.93
CA ILE A 971 2.40 1.41 -28.47
C ILE A 971 2.60 -0.11 -28.29
N GLN A 972 1.70 -0.78 -27.58
CA GLN A 972 1.78 -2.23 -27.37
C GLN A 972 1.57 -3.01 -28.68
N MET A 973 0.67 -2.54 -29.55
CA MET A 973 0.42 -3.18 -30.84
C MET A 973 1.66 -3.11 -31.73
N ILE A 974 2.27 -1.94 -31.88
CA ILE A 974 3.48 -1.75 -32.69
C ILE A 974 4.62 -2.63 -32.18
N ILE A 975 4.87 -2.66 -30.86
CA ILE A 975 5.94 -3.49 -30.30
C ILE A 975 5.67 -4.99 -30.53
N ASN A 976 4.44 -5.47 -30.33
CA ASN A 976 4.13 -6.89 -30.46
C ASN A 976 4.03 -7.38 -31.92
N TYR A 977 3.49 -6.55 -32.82
CA TYR A 977 3.18 -6.95 -34.19
C TYR A 977 4.24 -6.52 -35.19
N GLU A 978 4.77 -5.31 -35.10
CA GLU A 978 5.65 -4.72 -36.12
C GLU A 978 7.13 -4.79 -35.74
N PHE A 979 7.47 -4.54 -34.47
CA PHE A 979 8.85 -4.41 -34.05
C PHE A 979 9.60 -5.76 -34.08
N GLY A 980 10.61 -5.85 -34.95
CA GLY A 980 11.25 -7.13 -35.32
C GLY A 980 11.97 -7.84 -34.17
N MET A 981 12.62 -7.12 -33.26
CA MET A 981 13.36 -7.74 -32.15
C MET A 981 12.43 -8.46 -31.17
N ALA A 982 11.18 -8.01 -31.03
CA ALA A 982 10.18 -8.65 -30.15
C ALA A 982 9.69 -10.02 -30.66
N LYS A 983 10.12 -10.46 -31.86
CA LYS A 983 9.89 -11.84 -32.34
C LYS A 983 10.79 -12.86 -31.64
N ASN A 984 11.91 -12.41 -31.06
CA ASN A 984 12.67 -13.18 -30.08
C ASN A 984 12.10 -12.89 -28.68
N GLU A 985 11.89 -13.94 -27.89
CA GLU A 985 11.22 -13.87 -26.58
C GLU A 985 12.20 -13.87 -25.40
N ASN A 986 13.51 -13.98 -25.66
CA ASN A 986 14.57 -13.87 -24.66
C ASN A 986 15.72 -12.93 -25.07
N PRO A 987 15.43 -11.72 -25.60
CA PRO A 987 16.44 -10.88 -26.24
C PRO A 987 17.47 -10.30 -25.26
N LEU A 988 17.17 -10.35 -23.96
CA LEU A 988 18.02 -9.84 -22.89
C LEU A 988 19.10 -10.84 -22.45
N GLN A 989 18.93 -12.14 -22.72
CA GLN A 989 19.87 -13.16 -22.24
C GLN A 989 21.20 -13.11 -23.01
N GLY A 990 22.32 -13.22 -22.28
CA GLY A 990 23.67 -13.11 -22.85
C GLY A 990 24.14 -11.67 -23.09
N CYS A 991 23.34 -10.67 -22.73
CA CYS A 991 23.77 -9.27 -22.73
C CYS A 991 24.55 -8.97 -21.45
N TYR A 992 25.84 -8.60 -21.57
CA TYR A 992 26.72 -8.43 -20.41
C TYR A 992 26.19 -7.44 -19.37
N ILE A 993 25.71 -6.27 -19.82
CA ILE A 993 25.16 -5.26 -18.91
C ILE A 993 23.88 -5.74 -18.23
N ILE A 994 23.05 -6.55 -18.90
CA ILE A 994 21.84 -7.11 -18.28
C ILE A 994 22.21 -8.13 -17.20
N GLU A 995 23.18 -9.01 -17.45
CA GLU A 995 23.65 -9.96 -16.44
C GLU A 995 24.21 -9.22 -15.21
N GLU A 996 25.07 -8.22 -15.43
CA GLU A 996 25.67 -7.41 -14.36
C GLU A 996 24.60 -6.65 -13.55
N LEU A 997 23.66 -5.99 -14.23
CA LEU A 997 22.54 -5.31 -13.57
C LEU A 997 21.64 -6.27 -12.81
N THR A 998 21.38 -7.47 -13.35
CA THR A 998 20.55 -8.47 -12.67
C THR A 998 21.20 -8.87 -11.34
N ASP A 999 22.52 -9.09 -11.33
CA ASP A 999 23.23 -9.46 -10.10
C ASP A 999 23.36 -8.29 -9.12
N LEU A 1000 23.60 -7.06 -9.60
CA LEU A 1000 23.70 -5.86 -8.78
C LEU A 1000 22.36 -5.54 -8.12
N VAL A 1001 21.28 -5.43 -8.90
CA VAL A 1001 19.94 -5.11 -8.37
C VAL A 1001 19.46 -6.20 -7.42
N GLU A 1002 19.74 -7.47 -7.71
CA GLU A 1002 19.42 -8.56 -6.78
C GLU A 1002 20.15 -8.39 -5.45
N GLU A 1003 21.45 -8.11 -5.45
CA GLU A 1003 22.21 -7.94 -4.20
C GLU A 1003 21.74 -6.71 -3.39
N GLU A 1004 21.43 -5.60 -4.05
CA GLU A 1004 20.90 -4.41 -3.38
C GLU A 1004 19.53 -4.68 -2.75
N VAL A 1005 18.65 -5.44 -3.42
CA VAL A 1005 17.38 -5.89 -2.83
C VAL A 1005 17.61 -6.79 -1.61
N LEU A 1006 18.60 -7.69 -1.67
CA LEU A 1006 18.95 -8.56 -0.54
C LEU A 1006 19.59 -7.81 0.63
N ASN A 1007 20.18 -6.63 0.42
CA ASN A 1007 20.70 -5.78 1.48
C ASN A 1007 19.60 -4.96 2.16
N GLU A 1008 18.53 -4.63 1.45
CA GLU A 1008 17.33 -3.98 2.01
C GLU A 1008 16.47 -4.96 2.82
N PHE A 1009 16.52 -6.26 2.51
CA PHE A 1009 15.92 -7.36 3.29
C PHE A 1009 16.66 -7.64 4.61
#